data_AF-A0A6P4YK81-F1
#
_entry.id   AF-A0A6P4YK81-F1
#
_cell.length_a   1.000
_cell.length_b   1.000
_cell.length_c   1.000
_cell.angle_alpha   90.00
_cell.angle_beta   90.00
_cell.angle_gamma   90.00
#
_symmetry.space_group_name_H-M   'P 1'
#
loop_
_entity.id
_entity.type
_entity.pdbx_description
1 polymer ?
#
loop_
_entity_poly.entity_id
_entity_poly.type
_entity_poly.pdbx_seq_one_letter_code
_entity_poly.pdbx_strand_id
1 'polypeptide(L)'
;MVDFDGALEYLGAFGKYQKLIYSLTCVLTLPVAWHMLAMTFLDAKVAFHCNVPEIRHAGPGTENYSCALNYSIPWEQEKETKKWKLSGCQRYSVSNASLETAECPFDAINETALGYFNGANTSSCNHGYWYDTSQYHSSIFTEFDLVCGSSELNQFAQSMYMVGVLLGAVVFGQLSDIMGRKKILFLGILIQLVFGVAVAFSPNYTLFVVFRAFVGASTSAVFLPCFVIGTELVAPSMRTWAGTIIEIVFAIGYLFLTLIAYFIRDWRTFQLVISVPNAVFLFAYPLVIESPRWLLSKGRDEEVVAIIRKAAKVNGVTLPDEVFKHNKSDMEKSKDERTYTVIDLVRTPNMAKKSMVNFDASLKYIGSYGKYQKITYYVVLALCLTCPFHQLGSSFLDAEVDYHCAVPESRAAERLPNETECVWNYSIPWERSTEGGTWRYTQCSRYTVTAYELGNLSCPYDALNITRNDTRPTKGCDGGYWYDTSQYKSSIFMEFNLVCEKSTLNSLSQSIYMAGVLVGAIGFGQLSDLIGRKKTLFISLLLMLVFGVVVAFSPEYITFVIMRFIVGASVSGVFLSAFVIGTELTGREDRTWTGTLPHISFAIGYMLYALMAWGIRDWRQLQLAMALPNIILLFAWPFVIESPRWLLSRGRDEEAKQILLKAAKVNKVTIPDEVLEEKAHKKDVKQYTAIDLIRTPHLRLMNIICCYNWMVVSMVYYGLSLNTGSLAGNIYLNFFISGAVEIPAYYLSWWLLDIIGRIKCHTGFMILSGVACIVAPYLAPPYVADHLAPLSVTLAMIGKAAISAGFNIVFLLSAELNPTAIRNVGVGAGSMFARLGGVISPFVVLTNKLWLPLPFLIFGGLSIIGGVSVVILPETLGAELPETLEEGENFGKKKKKKVYLSDIEKNGKDNQVFAAGDMAEGKVDPYGTTNGETTPL
;
A
#
# COMPACT_ATOMS: atom_id res chain seq x y z
N MET A 1 41.71 -4.89 -13.39
CA MET A 1 40.42 -5.05 -14.10
C MET A 1 40.45 -4.24 -15.39
N VAL A 2 39.87 -4.73 -16.50
CA VAL A 2 39.76 -3.99 -17.79
C VAL A 2 38.89 -2.74 -17.61
N ASP A 3 39.32 -1.56 -18.06
CA ASP A 3 38.52 -0.32 -18.00
C ASP A 3 37.43 -0.32 -19.09
N PHE A 4 36.27 -0.89 -18.75
CA PHE A 4 35.16 -1.06 -19.69
C PHE A 4 34.43 0.26 -20.01
N ASP A 5 34.31 1.19 -19.06
CA ASP A 5 33.64 2.48 -19.30
C ASP A 5 34.49 3.35 -20.22
N GLY A 6 35.82 3.38 -20.04
CA GLY A 6 36.74 3.98 -21.01
C GLY A 6 36.66 3.32 -22.38
N ALA A 7 36.62 1.98 -22.45
CA ALA A 7 36.47 1.26 -23.71
C ALA A 7 35.18 1.61 -24.47
N LEU A 8 34.05 1.84 -23.77
CA LEU A 8 32.78 2.23 -24.37
C LEU A 8 32.82 3.65 -24.98
N GLU A 9 33.57 4.57 -24.37
CA GLU A 9 33.77 5.91 -24.94
C GLU A 9 34.59 5.84 -26.24
N TYR A 10 35.65 5.03 -26.27
CA TYR A 10 36.42 4.79 -27.50
C TYR A 10 35.61 4.09 -28.58
N LEU A 11 34.77 3.10 -28.23
CA LEU A 11 33.89 2.38 -29.17
C LEU A 11 32.76 3.25 -29.75
N GLY A 12 32.62 4.49 -29.29
CA GLY A 12 31.53 5.40 -29.60
C GLY A 12 30.32 5.20 -28.68
N ALA A 13 29.79 6.29 -28.11
CA ALA A 13 28.76 6.27 -27.07
C ALA A 13 27.51 5.42 -27.39
N PHE A 14 27.18 5.26 -28.69
CA PHE A 14 26.16 4.35 -29.19
C PHE A 14 26.48 3.86 -30.62
N GLY A 15 27.56 3.08 -30.75
CA GLY A 15 28.04 2.52 -32.02
C GLY A 15 27.10 1.49 -32.69
N LYS A 16 27.46 1.04 -33.90
CA LYS A 16 26.62 0.12 -34.72
C LYS A 16 26.39 -1.23 -34.04
N TYR A 17 27.43 -1.78 -33.39
CA TYR A 17 27.32 -3.02 -32.65
C TYR A 17 26.37 -2.89 -31.45
N GLN A 18 26.52 -1.81 -30.68
CA GLN A 18 25.66 -1.52 -29.53
C GLN A 18 24.20 -1.36 -29.97
N LYS A 19 23.95 -0.63 -31.06
CA LYS A 19 22.61 -0.48 -31.66
C LYS A 19 21.99 -1.83 -32.03
N LEU A 20 22.74 -2.70 -32.71
CA LEU A 20 22.25 -4.01 -33.14
C LEU A 20 21.83 -4.90 -31.96
N ILE A 21 22.69 -5.03 -30.95
CA ILE A 21 22.40 -5.85 -29.77
C ILE A 21 21.28 -5.23 -28.93
N TYR A 22 21.27 -3.90 -28.78
CA TYR A 22 20.24 -3.19 -28.03
C TYR A 22 18.85 -3.34 -28.70
N SER A 23 18.77 -3.16 -30.02
CA SER A 23 17.53 -3.40 -30.77
C SER A 23 17.05 -4.84 -30.63
N LEU A 24 17.95 -5.83 -30.67
CA LEU A 24 17.60 -7.23 -30.43
C LEU A 24 17.01 -7.42 -29.02
N THR A 25 17.62 -6.84 -27.98
CA THR A 25 17.09 -6.93 -26.61
C THR A 25 15.74 -6.26 -26.44
N CYS A 26 15.48 -5.15 -27.15
CA CYS A 26 14.16 -4.51 -27.14
C CYS A 26 13.08 -5.35 -27.85
N VAL A 27 13.41 -6.05 -28.94
CA VAL A 27 12.45 -6.93 -29.61
C VAL A 27 12.06 -8.11 -28.71
N LEU A 28 13.00 -8.63 -27.92
CA LEU A 28 12.74 -9.70 -26.94
C LEU A 28 11.75 -9.30 -25.83
N THR A 29 11.52 -8.01 -25.59
CA THR A 29 10.53 -7.54 -24.60
C THR A 29 9.10 -7.43 -25.13
N LEU A 30 8.87 -7.58 -26.44
CA LEU A 30 7.51 -7.49 -27.01
C LEU A 30 6.52 -8.52 -26.43
N PRO A 31 6.88 -9.81 -26.26
CA PRO A 31 5.96 -10.80 -25.68
C PRO A 31 5.61 -10.50 -24.21
N VAL A 32 6.49 -9.79 -23.50
CA VAL A 32 6.22 -9.32 -22.14
C VAL A 32 5.00 -8.40 -22.12
N ALA A 33 4.97 -7.42 -23.03
CA ALA A 33 3.82 -6.52 -23.19
C ALA A 33 2.55 -7.29 -23.56
N TRP A 34 2.67 -8.26 -24.47
CA TRP A 34 1.55 -9.10 -24.89
C TRP A 34 0.95 -9.91 -23.75
N HIS A 35 1.77 -10.65 -23.01
CA HIS A 35 1.29 -11.49 -21.91
C HIS A 35 0.74 -10.68 -20.72
N MET A 36 1.29 -9.49 -20.48
CA MET A 36 0.83 -8.60 -19.42
C MET A 36 -0.57 -8.05 -19.70
N LEU A 37 -0.84 -7.71 -20.96
CA LEU A 37 -2.09 -7.07 -21.37
C LEU A 37 -3.09 -8.03 -22.04
N ALA A 38 -2.69 -9.27 -22.33
CA ALA A 38 -3.55 -10.28 -22.97
C ALA A 38 -4.91 -10.43 -22.29
N MET A 39 -4.97 -10.24 -20.97
CA MET A 39 -6.21 -10.39 -20.20
C MET A 39 -7.36 -9.51 -20.70
N THR A 40 -7.06 -8.33 -21.25
CA THR A 40 -8.11 -7.44 -21.79
C THR A 40 -8.88 -8.09 -22.94
N PHE A 41 -8.26 -9.03 -23.66
CA PHE A 41 -8.85 -9.76 -24.77
C PHE A 41 -9.28 -11.18 -24.38
N LEU A 42 -8.53 -11.82 -23.48
CA LEU A 42 -8.89 -13.15 -22.96
C LEU A 42 -10.21 -13.10 -22.17
N ASP A 43 -10.44 -12.03 -21.39
CA ASP A 43 -11.65 -11.78 -20.58
C ASP A 43 -12.72 -10.98 -21.32
N ALA A 44 -12.78 -11.07 -22.65
CA ALA A 44 -13.81 -10.40 -23.41
C ALA A 44 -15.21 -10.89 -22.98
N LYS A 45 -15.98 -9.98 -22.35
CA LYS A 45 -17.37 -10.22 -21.97
C LYS A 45 -18.26 -10.08 -23.20
N VAL A 46 -18.99 -11.14 -23.51
CA VAL A 46 -20.00 -11.17 -24.58
C VAL A 46 -21.40 -11.20 -23.98
N ALA A 47 -22.39 -10.79 -24.76
CA ALA A 47 -23.78 -10.97 -24.37
C ALA A 47 -24.09 -12.46 -24.21
N PHE A 48 -24.83 -12.82 -23.16
CA PHE A 48 -25.15 -14.21 -22.86
C PHE A 48 -26.53 -14.32 -22.24
N HIS A 49 -27.14 -15.50 -22.36
CA HIS A 49 -28.40 -15.86 -21.72
C HIS A 49 -28.42 -17.36 -21.40
N CYS A 50 -29.39 -17.83 -20.59
CA CYS A 50 -29.52 -19.27 -20.32
C CYS A 50 -29.67 -20.06 -21.63
N ASN A 51 -29.04 -21.23 -21.72
CA ASN A 51 -29.26 -22.16 -22.82
C ASN A 51 -30.59 -22.91 -22.60
N VAL A 52 -31.47 -22.87 -23.60
CA VAL A 52 -32.79 -23.49 -23.57
C VAL A 52 -32.81 -24.56 -24.67
N PRO A 53 -32.48 -25.84 -24.38
CA PRO A 53 -32.45 -26.89 -25.39
C PRO A 53 -33.82 -27.12 -26.06
N GLU A 54 -34.91 -26.78 -25.37
CA GLU A 54 -36.30 -26.99 -25.80
C GLU A 54 -36.70 -26.14 -27.02
N ILE A 55 -35.95 -25.07 -27.35
CA ILE A 55 -36.24 -24.16 -28.48
C ILE A 55 -35.37 -24.40 -29.72
N ARG A 56 -34.52 -25.43 -29.73
CA ARG A 56 -33.58 -25.72 -30.83
C ARG A 56 -34.25 -26.04 -32.18
N HIS A 57 -35.53 -26.41 -32.18
CA HIS A 57 -36.29 -26.72 -33.39
C HIS A 57 -36.69 -25.46 -34.19
N ALA A 58 -36.73 -24.29 -33.54
CA ALA A 58 -36.78 -23.00 -34.20
C ALA A 58 -35.32 -22.57 -34.48
N GLY A 59 -34.87 -22.60 -35.74
CA GLY A 59 -33.47 -22.27 -36.07
C GLY A 59 -33.08 -20.85 -35.62
N PRO A 60 -31.83 -20.61 -35.17
CA PRO A 60 -31.37 -19.29 -34.74
C PRO A 60 -31.51 -18.27 -35.89
N GLY A 61 -32.16 -17.13 -35.61
CA GLY A 61 -32.43 -16.08 -36.59
C GLY A 61 -33.80 -16.14 -37.29
N THR A 62 -34.68 -17.07 -36.91
CA THR A 62 -36.10 -17.07 -37.31
C THR A 62 -36.96 -16.28 -36.32
N GLU A 63 -38.07 -15.66 -36.77
CA GLU A 63 -38.99 -14.92 -35.88
C GLU A 63 -39.51 -15.82 -34.73
N ASN A 64 -39.75 -17.10 -35.03
CA ASN A 64 -40.13 -18.12 -34.04
C ASN A 64 -39.06 -18.33 -32.95
N TYR A 65 -37.77 -18.17 -33.26
CA TYR A 65 -36.69 -18.33 -32.29
C TYR A 65 -36.66 -17.18 -31.28
N SER A 66 -36.73 -15.93 -31.75
CA SER A 66 -36.80 -14.75 -30.87
C SER A 66 -38.01 -14.77 -29.95
N CYS A 67 -39.17 -15.20 -30.47
CA CYS A 67 -40.39 -15.35 -29.70
C CYS A 67 -40.26 -16.43 -28.61
N ALA A 68 -39.74 -17.61 -28.96
CA ALA A 68 -39.55 -18.71 -28.01
C ALA A 68 -38.53 -18.38 -26.90
N LEU A 69 -37.52 -17.57 -27.24
CA LEU A 69 -36.51 -17.10 -26.28
C LEU A 69 -37.10 -16.12 -25.26
N ASN A 70 -37.97 -15.21 -25.71
CA ASN A 70 -38.70 -14.27 -24.86
C ASN A 70 -39.68 -14.96 -23.90
N TYR A 71 -40.21 -16.13 -24.29
CA TYR A 71 -41.10 -16.94 -23.47
C TYR A 71 -40.34 -17.79 -22.43
N SER A 72 -39.06 -18.07 -22.67
CA SER A 72 -38.26 -19.00 -21.88
C SER A 72 -37.34 -18.31 -20.86
N ILE A 73 -36.94 -17.05 -21.14
CA ILE A 73 -35.96 -16.30 -20.35
C ILE A 73 -36.60 -14.98 -19.89
N PRO A 74 -36.55 -14.65 -18.58
CA PRO A 74 -37.07 -13.39 -18.07
C PRO A 74 -36.30 -12.20 -18.63
N TRP A 75 -36.99 -11.07 -18.77
CA TRP A 75 -36.37 -9.81 -19.16
C TRP A 75 -35.92 -9.04 -17.92
N GLU A 76 -34.68 -8.57 -17.95
CA GLU A 76 -34.08 -7.71 -16.94
C GLU A 76 -33.78 -6.34 -17.54
N GLN A 77 -34.08 -5.30 -16.76
CA GLN A 77 -33.68 -3.95 -17.14
C GLN A 77 -32.23 -3.71 -16.69
N GLU A 78 -31.36 -3.38 -17.63
CA GLU A 78 -29.97 -3.07 -17.32
C GLU A 78 -29.88 -1.80 -16.47
N LYS A 79 -29.24 -1.92 -15.29
CA LYS A 79 -29.18 -0.85 -14.27
C LYS A 79 -28.55 0.45 -14.79
N GLU A 80 -27.64 0.36 -15.76
CA GLU A 80 -26.89 1.52 -16.29
C GLU A 80 -27.54 2.16 -17.52
N THR A 81 -28.05 1.36 -18.47
CA THR A 81 -28.57 1.88 -19.76
C THR A 81 -30.09 1.98 -19.80
N LYS A 82 -30.79 1.45 -18.78
CA LYS A 82 -32.25 1.27 -18.74
C LYS A 82 -32.81 0.49 -19.94
N LYS A 83 -31.97 -0.15 -20.75
CA LYS A 83 -32.40 -1.01 -21.86
C LYS A 83 -32.83 -2.36 -21.31
N TRP A 84 -33.91 -2.88 -21.87
CA TRP A 84 -34.37 -4.23 -21.60
C TRP A 84 -33.45 -5.23 -22.30
N LYS A 85 -32.91 -6.17 -21.53
CA LYS A 85 -32.15 -7.30 -22.04
C LYS A 85 -32.66 -8.58 -21.38
N LEU A 86 -32.41 -9.71 -21.99
CA LEU A 86 -32.75 -11.00 -21.38
C LEU A 86 -31.86 -11.24 -20.16
N SER A 87 -32.41 -11.84 -19.11
CA SER A 87 -31.67 -12.26 -17.92
C SER A 87 -30.61 -13.28 -18.32
N GLY A 88 -29.37 -12.99 -17.92
CA GLY A 88 -28.25 -13.88 -18.17
C GLY A 88 -28.27 -15.15 -17.31
N CYS A 89 -28.92 -15.09 -16.16
CA CYS A 89 -28.68 -15.99 -15.03
C CYS A 89 -29.89 -16.83 -14.60
N GLN A 90 -31.08 -16.49 -15.10
CA GLN A 90 -32.33 -17.13 -14.71
C GLN A 90 -33.13 -17.53 -15.96
N ARG A 91 -33.89 -18.62 -15.85
CA ARG A 91 -34.89 -19.05 -16.85
C ARG A 91 -36.21 -19.39 -16.18
N TYR A 92 -37.32 -19.29 -16.91
CA TYR A 92 -38.61 -19.76 -16.42
C TYR A 92 -38.66 -21.30 -16.37
N SER A 93 -39.33 -21.87 -15.37
CA SER A 93 -39.59 -23.31 -15.28
C SER A 93 -40.79 -23.69 -16.15
N VAL A 94 -40.60 -23.82 -17.47
CA VAL A 94 -41.67 -24.15 -18.43
C VAL A 94 -41.63 -25.65 -18.77
N SER A 95 -42.79 -26.32 -18.91
CA SER A 95 -42.87 -27.74 -19.29
C SER A 95 -42.82 -27.90 -20.82
N ASN A 96 -42.17 -28.96 -21.33
CA ASN A 96 -41.97 -29.22 -22.78
C ASN A 96 -43.26 -29.14 -23.61
N ALA A 97 -44.40 -29.56 -23.05
CA ALA A 97 -45.70 -29.51 -23.73
C ALA A 97 -46.20 -28.09 -24.03
N SER A 98 -45.66 -27.06 -23.37
CA SER A 98 -46.04 -25.65 -23.55
C SER A 98 -45.30 -24.97 -24.71
N LEU A 99 -44.14 -25.52 -25.10
CA LEU A 99 -43.23 -24.96 -26.10
C LEU A 99 -43.53 -25.45 -27.52
N GLU A 100 -44.12 -26.64 -27.66
CA GLU A 100 -44.52 -27.20 -28.97
C GLU A 100 -45.84 -26.61 -29.51
N THR A 101 -46.70 -26.06 -28.65
CA THR A 101 -48.03 -25.54 -29.02
C THR A 101 -48.16 -24.02 -28.98
N ALA A 102 -47.06 -23.28 -28.72
CA ALA A 102 -47.12 -21.83 -28.59
C ALA A 102 -47.16 -21.14 -29.98
N GLU A 103 -48.35 -20.76 -30.42
CA GLU A 103 -48.50 -19.74 -31.47
C GLU A 103 -48.04 -18.39 -30.91
N CYS A 104 -47.08 -17.73 -31.59
CA CYS A 104 -46.49 -16.46 -31.16
C CYS A 104 -47.51 -15.32 -31.20
N PRO A 105 -47.98 -14.78 -30.06
CA PRO A 105 -48.99 -13.72 -30.07
C PRO A 105 -48.39 -12.30 -30.05
N PHE A 106 -47.06 -12.14 -29.89
CA PHE A 106 -46.44 -10.85 -29.59
C PHE A 106 -45.10 -10.64 -30.30
N ASP A 107 -45.09 -9.69 -31.25
CA ASP A 107 -43.89 -9.24 -31.98
C ASP A 107 -43.12 -8.12 -31.26
N ALA A 108 -43.65 -7.57 -30.14
CA ALA A 108 -43.06 -6.42 -29.46
C ALA A 108 -43.17 -6.52 -27.93
N ILE A 109 -42.14 -6.02 -27.25
CA ILE A 109 -42.05 -5.87 -25.78
C ILE A 109 -43.09 -4.82 -25.35
N ASN A 110 -44.32 -5.25 -25.09
CA ASN A 110 -45.36 -4.41 -24.47
C ASN A 110 -45.51 -4.77 -22.98
N GLU A 111 -45.96 -3.82 -22.15
CA GLU A 111 -46.21 -4.03 -20.71
C GLU A 111 -47.15 -5.23 -20.42
N THR A 112 -48.01 -5.56 -21.38
CA THR A 112 -48.89 -6.73 -21.34
C THR A 112 -48.16 -8.08 -21.45
N ALA A 113 -47.03 -8.15 -22.16
CA ALA A 113 -46.21 -9.37 -22.27
C ALA A 113 -45.40 -9.64 -20.99
N LEU A 114 -44.90 -8.58 -20.33
CA LEU A 114 -44.24 -8.66 -19.01
C LEU A 114 -45.22 -9.08 -17.90
N GLY A 115 -46.49 -8.67 -18.00
CA GLY A 115 -47.56 -9.07 -17.08
C GLY A 115 -47.95 -10.55 -17.18
N TYR A 116 -47.75 -11.21 -18.33
CA TYR A 116 -48.13 -12.61 -18.56
C TYR A 116 -47.28 -13.61 -17.75
N PHE A 117 -46.03 -13.26 -17.44
CA PHE A 117 -45.10 -14.11 -16.68
C PHE A 117 -44.93 -13.70 -15.21
N ASN A 118 -45.74 -12.74 -14.74
CA ASN A 118 -45.73 -12.33 -13.33
C ASN A 118 -46.21 -13.49 -12.45
N GLY A 119 -45.28 -14.12 -11.73
CA GLY A 119 -45.54 -15.30 -10.87
C GLY A 119 -45.07 -16.64 -11.44
N ALA A 120 -44.44 -16.69 -12.62
CA ALA A 120 -43.79 -17.89 -13.10
C ALA A 120 -42.51 -18.17 -12.29
N ASN A 121 -42.36 -19.40 -11.79
CA ASN A 121 -41.16 -19.80 -11.04
C ASN A 121 -39.91 -19.72 -11.93
N THR A 122 -38.88 -19.05 -11.43
CA THR A 122 -37.57 -19.00 -12.09
C THR A 122 -36.64 -20.06 -11.51
N SER A 123 -35.77 -20.59 -12.36
CA SER A 123 -34.72 -21.54 -12.00
C SER A 123 -33.38 -21.09 -12.56
N SER A 124 -32.28 -21.54 -11.95
CA SER A 124 -30.94 -21.33 -12.49
C SER A 124 -30.77 -22.01 -13.85
N CYS A 125 -29.84 -21.52 -14.67
CA CYS A 125 -29.54 -22.13 -15.96
C CYS A 125 -28.93 -23.54 -15.79
N ASN A 126 -29.76 -24.58 -15.74
CA ASN A 126 -29.31 -25.97 -15.50
C ASN A 126 -28.66 -26.63 -16.73
N HIS A 127 -28.83 -26.06 -17.93
CA HIS A 127 -28.34 -26.60 -19.20
C HIS A 127 -27.23 -25.75 -19.83
N GLY A 128 -26.51 -24.99 -19.01
CA GLY A 128 -25.44 -24.08 -19.44
C GLY A 128 -25.95 -22.76 -20.02
N TYR A 129 -25.06 -22.05 -20.70
CA TYR A 129 -25.33 -20.71 -21.24
C TYR A 129 -25.15 -20.67 -22.75
N TRP A 130 -25.90 -19.78 -23.39
CA TRP A 130 -25.67 -19.38 -24.77
C TRP A 130 -24.90 -18.06 -24.76
N TYR A 131 -23.91 -17.95 -25.63
CA TYR A 131 -23.02 -16.78 -25.74
C TYR A 131 -23.09 -16.21 -27.15
N ASP A 132 -23.16 -14.89 -27.26
CA ASP A 132 -23.06 -14.20 -28.55
C ASP A 132 -21.64 -14.32 -29.10
N THR A 133 -21.52 -14.98 -30.26
CA THR A 133 -20.24 -15.23 -30.93
C THR A 133 -19.93 -14.24 -32.06
N SER A 134 -20.73 -13.17 -32.19
CA SER A 134 -20.58 -12.17 -33.26
C SER A 134 -19.23 -11.44 -33.22
N GLN A 135 -18.74 -11.11 -32.03
CA GLN A 135 -17.48 -10.39 -31.81
C GLN A 135 -16.32 -11.32 -31.48
N TYR A 136 -16.55 -12.35 -30.65
CA TYR A 136 -15.53 -13.32 -30.22
C TYR A 136 -16.06 -14.74 -30.43
N HIS A 137 -15.24 -15.63 -30.97
CA HIS A 137 -15.64 -17.04 -31.14
C HIS A 137 -15.63 -17.78 -29.79
N SER A 138 -14.65 -17.48 -28.94
CA SER A 138 -14.51 -18.03 -27.60
C SER A 138 -13.70 -17.06 -26.74
N SER A 139 -14.06 -16.95 -25.46
CA SER A 139 -13.26 -16.27 -24.44
C SER A 139 -13.20 -17.12 -23.17
N ILE A 140 -12.31 -16.79 -22.23
CA ILE A 140 -12.26 -17.50 -20.94
C ILE A 140 -13.58 -17.35 -20.19
N PHE A 141 -14.27 -16.23 -20.41
CA PHE A 141 -15.58 -15.92 -19.87
C PHE A 141 -16.64 -16.90 -20.38
N THR A 142 -16.62 -17.22 -21.69
CA THR A 142 -17.57 -18.17 -22.30
C THR A 142 -17.22 -19.62 -22.05
N GLU A 143 -15.93 -19.96 -21.91
CA GLU A 143 -15.50 -21.37 -21.82
C GLU A 143 -15.48 -21.92 -20.38
N PHE A 144 -15.22 -21.07 -19.38
CA PHE A 144 -15.24 -21.48 -17.97
C PHE A 144 -16.54 -21.08 -17.26
N ASP A 145 -17.58 -20.69 -18.00
CA ASP A 145 -18.88 -20.24 -17.47
C ASP A 145 -18.72 -19.23 -16.31
N LEU A 146 -17.91 -18.19 -16.53
CA LEU A 146 -17.59 -17.17 -15.51
C LEU A 146 -18.67 -16.09 -15.44
N VAL A 147 -19.92 -16.54 -15.28
CA VAL A 147 -21.13 -15.73 -15.30
C VAL A 147 -21.82 -15.73 -13.94
N CYS A 148 -22.63 -14.70 -13.67
CA CYS A 148 -23.45 -14.65 -12.46
C CYS A 148 -22.60 -14.70 -11.17
N GLY A 149 -22.78 -15.71 -10.31
CA GLY A 149 -22.08 -15.84 -9.02
C GLY A 149 -20.57 -16.09 -9.13
N SER A 150 -20.06 -16.53 -10.28
CA SER A 150 -18.63 -16.72 -10.56
C SER A 150 -17.99 -15.55 -11.29
N SER A 151 -18.73 -14.47 -11.57
CA SER A 151 -18.24 -13.32 -12.36
C SER A 151 -17.05 -12.58 -11.75
N GLU A 152 -16.93 -12.58 -10.42
CA GLU A 152 -15.80 -11.96 -9.70
C GLU A 152 -14.49 -12.73 -9.84
N LEU A 153 -14.54 -14.01 -10.25
CA LEU A 153 -13.33 -14.81 -10.43
C LEU A 153 -12.44 -14.25 -11.55
N ASN A 154 -12.96 -13.54 -12.55
CA ASN A 154 -12.15 -13.05 -13.67
C ASN A 154 -11.05 -12.08 -13.22
N GLN A 155 -11.36 -11.20 -12.27
CA GLN A 155 -10.42 -10.24 -11.71
C GLN A 155 -9.32 -10.93 -10.87
N PHE A 156 -9.62 -12.12 -10.34
CA PHE A 156 -8.68 -12.92 -9.57
C PHE A 156 -7.51 -13.43 -10.41
N ALA A 157 -7.73 -13.83 -11.68
CA ALA A 157 -6.65 -14.28 -12.57
C ALA A 157 -5.60 -13.19 -12.84
N GLN A 158 -6.03 -11.94 -13.04
CA GLN A 158 -5.11 -10.82 -13.24
C GLN A 158 -4.34 -10.48 -11.95
N SER A 159 -5.00 -10.59 -10.80
CA SER A 159 -4.35 -10.41 -9.49
C SER A 159 -3.25 -11.46 -9.26
N MET A 160 -3.53 -12.72 -9.59
CA MET A 160 -2.55 -13.82 -9.46
C MET A 160 -1.39 -13.69 -10.45
N TYR A 161 -1.61 -13.14 -11.64
CA TYR A 161 -0.52 -12.76 -12.54
C TYR A 161 0.42 -11.73 -11.89
N MET A 162 -0.12 -10.69 -11.25
CA MET A 162 0.69 -9.66 -10.56
C MET A 162 1.45 -10.22 -9.35
N VAL A 163 0.85 -11.15 -8.59
CA VAL A 163 1.55 -11.90 -7.54
C VAL A 163 2.72 -12.67 -8.13
N GLY A 164 2.51 -13.31 -9.29
CA GLY A 164 3.57 -13.96 -10.07
C GLY A 164 4.71 -13.00 -10.41
N VAL A 165 4.41 -11.82 -10.96
CA VAL A 165 5.40 -10.78 -11.30
C VAL A 165 6.24 -10.39 -10.08
N LEU A 166 5.60 -10.17 -8.92
CA LEU A 166 6.28 -9.82 -7.67
C LEU A 166 7.25 -10.92 -7.24
N LEU A 167 6.78 -12.16 -7.14
CA LEU A 167 7.62 -13.29 -6.74
C LEU A 167 8.75 -13.55 -7.75
N GLY A 168 8.45 -13.42 -9.04
CA GLY A 168 9.42 -13.54 -10.12
C GLY A 168 10.50 -12.48 -10.07
N ALA A 169 10.18 -11.23 -9.74
CA ALA A 169 11.17 -10.16 -9.61
C ALA A 169 12.17 -10.44 -8.48
N VAL A 170 11.69 -10.96 -7.34
CA VAL A 170 12.55 -11.33 -6.20
C VAL A 170 13.45 -12.51 -6.57
N VAL A 171 12.89 -13.58 -7.13
CA VAL A 171 13.62 -14.82 -7.41
C VAL A 171 14.54 -14.68 -8.62
N PHE A 172 14.00 -14.28 -9.77
CA PHE A 172 14.78 -14.19 -11.01
C PHE A 172 15.73 -12.99 -11.04
N GLY A 173 15.44 -11.93 -10.29
CA GLY A 173 16.41 -10.85 -10.06
C GLY A 173 17.70 -11.38 -9.43
N GLN A 174 17.58 -12.15 -8.34
CA GLN A 174 18.74 -12.75 -7.66
C GLN A 174 19.42 -13.82 -8.52
N LEU A 175 18.65 -14.69 -9.18
CA LEU A 175 19.22 -15.71 -10.05
C LEU A 175 19.98 -15.11 -11.23
N SER A 176 19.54 -13.94 -11.74
CA SER A 176 20.19 -13.23 -12.85
C SER A 176 21.63 -12.84 -12.51
N ASP A 177 21.85 -12.44 -11.27
CA ASP A 177 23.19 -12.09 -10.79
C ASP A 177 24.05 -13.32 -10.46
N ILE A 178 23.43 -14.43 -10.04
CA ILE A 178 24.18 -15.65 -9.69
C ILE A 178 24.60 -16.39 -10.96
N MET A 179 23.65 -16.67 -11.84
CA MET A 179 23.80 -17.57 -13.00
C MET A 179 24.22 -16.86 -14.28
N GLY A 180 24.02 -15.55 -14.37
CA GLY A 180 24.25 -14.74 -15.56
C GLY A 180 22.95 -14.29 -16.20
N ARG A 181 22.95 -13.06 -16.70
CA ARG A 181 21.75 -12.36 -17.17
C ARG A 181 21.23 -12.95 -18.46
N LYS A 182 22.13 -13.37 -19.34
CA LYS A 182 21.78 -14.12 -20.55
C LYS A 182 21.07 -15.43 -20.19
N LYS A 183 21.57 -16.21 -19.23
CA LYS A 183 20.94 -17.50 -18.89
C LYS A 183 19.54 -17.33 -18.31
N ILE A 184 19.35 -16.36 -17.43
CA ILE A 184 18.05 -16.09 -16.82
C ILE A 184 17.05 -15.49 -17.81
N LEU A 185 17.50 -14.63 -18.73
CA LEU A 185 16.66 -14.15 -19.82
C LEU A 185 16.04 -15.32 -20.61
N PHE A 186 16.87 -16.27 -21.05
CA PHE A 186 16.39 -17.41 -21.84
C PHE A 186 15.63 -18.45 -21.03
N LEU A 187 15.95 -18.59 -19.72
CA LEU A 187 15.10 -19.36 -18.81
C LEU A 187 13.72 -18.72 -18.66
N GLY A 188 13.66 -17.39 -18.55
CA GLY A 188 12.42 -16.62 -18.53
C GLY A 188 11.61 -16.83 -19.80
N ILE A 189 12.21 -16.69 -20.98
CA ILE A 189 11.58 -16.94 -22.28
C ILE A 189 11.05 -18.39 -22.37
N LEU A 190 11.82 -19.37 -21.87
CA LEU A 190 11.40 -20.77 -21.86
C LEU A 190 10.21 -21.01 -20.93
N ILE A 191 10.23 -20.47 -19.71
CA ILE A 191 9.11 -20.56 -18.75
C ILE A 191 7.88 -19.87 -19.34
N GLN A 192 8.05 -18.68 -19.94
CA GLN A 192 6.97 -17.93 -20.58
C GLN A 192 6.37 -18.71 -21.76
N LEU A 193 7.18 -19.43 -22.54
CA LEU A 193 6.72 -20.31 -23.61
C LEU A 193 5.95 -21.52 -23.04
N VAL A 194 6.56 -22.27 -22.12
CA VAL A 194 5.96 -23.50 -21.55
C VAL A 194 4.63 -23.20 -20.88
N PHE A 195 4.61 -22.22 -19.98
CA PHE A 195 3.38 -21.87 -19.26
C PHE A 195 2.44 -21.03 -20.13
N GLY A 196 2.93 -20.23 -21.07
CA GLY A 196 2.09 -19.51 -22.04
C GLY A 196 1.30 -20.46 -22.93
N VAL A 197 1.92 -21.54 -23.40
CA VAL A 197 1.24 -22.64 -24.13
C VAL A 197 0.34 -23.43 -23.18
N ALA A 198 0.78 -23.73 -21.95
CA ALA A 198 -0.04 -24.46 -20.99
C ALA A 198 -1.33 -23.70 -20.61
N VAL A 199 -1.31 -22.37 -20.56
CA VAL A 199 -2.52 -21.53 -20.42
C VAL A 199 -3.50 -21.79 -21.55
N ALA A 200 -3.04 -21.89 -22.80
CA ALA A 200 -3.92 -22.16 -23.93
C ALA A 200 -4.56 -23.56 -23.92
N PHE A 201 -4.01 -24.50 -23.13
CA PHE A 201 -4.52 -25.87 -22.96
C PHE A 201 -5.11 -26.12 -21.56
N SER A 202 -5.34 -25.08 -20.75
CA SER A 202 -5.91 -25.27 -19.42
C SER A 202 -7.34 -25.84 -19.51
N PRO A 203 -7.64 -26.97 -18.83
CA PRO A 203 -8.96 -27.60 -18.86
C PRO A 203 -9.92 -27.01 -17.82
N ASN A 204 -9.39 -26.33 -16.80
CA ASN A 204 -10.17 -25.72 -15.73
C ASN A 204 -9.58 -24.37 -15.30
N TYR A 205 -10.43 -23.57 -14.65
CA TYR A 205 -10.08 -22.22 -14.23
C TYR A 205 -8.93 -22.17 -13.21
N THR A 206 -8.88 -23.12 -12.27
CA THR A 206 -7.80 -23.17 -11.27
C THR A 206 -6.43 -23.36 -11.91
N LEU A 207 -6.30 -24.28 -12.87
CA LEU A 207 -5.02 -24.51 -13.54
C LEU A 207 -4.65 -23.34 -14.45
N PHE A 208 -5.64 -22.71 -15.09
CA PHE A 208 -5.45 -21.46 -15.83
C PHE A 208 -4.81 -20.38 -14.95
N VAL A 209 -5.34 -20.15 -13.75
CA VAL A 209 -4.81 -19.16 -12.80
C VAL A 209 -3.39 -19.49 -12.34
N VAL A 210 -3.11 -20.77 -12.03
CA VAL A 210 -1.76 -21.21 -11.63
C VAL A 210 -0.76 -20.97 -12.75
N PHE A 211 -1.08 -21.37 -13.98
CA PHE A 211 -0.20 -21.15 -15.12
C PHE A 211 0.00 -19.67 -15.41
N ARG A 212 -1.04 -18.84 -15.28
CA ARG A 212 -0.94 -17.38 -15.40
C ARG A 212 -0.01 -16.77 -14.36
N ALA A 213 0.02 -17.28 -13.13
CA ALA A 213 0.98 -16.85 -12.12
C ALA A 213 2.45 -17.16 -12.53
N PHE A 214 2.71 -18.33 -13.12
CA PHE A 214 4.04 -18.66 -13.65
C PHE A 214 4.42 -17.79 -14.86
N VAL A 215 3.48 -17.48 -15.76
CA VAL A 215 3.70 -16.50 -16.85
C VAL A 215 4.03 -15.12 -16.27
N GLY A 216 3.35 -14.70 -15.21
CA GLY A 216 3.67 -13.49 -14.46
C GLY A 216 5.10 -13.50 -13.89
N ALA A 217 5.52 -14.61 -13.27
CA ALA A 217 6.88 -14.73 -12.74
C ALA A 217 7.95 -14.66 -13.85
N SER A 218 7.68 -15.25 -15.02
CA SER A 218 8.59 -15.21 -16.17
C SER A 218 8.74 -13.82 -16.80
N THR A 219 7.72 -12.97 -16.69
CA THR A 219 7.73 -11.58 -17.20
C THR A 219 8.89 -10.79 -16.59
N SER A 220 9.08 -10.92 -15.28
CA SER A 220 10.20 -10.30 -14.56
C SER A 220 11.56 -10.88 -14.98
N ALA A 221 11.62 -12.18 -15.29
CA ALA A 221 12.83 -12.86 -15.75
C ALA A 221 13.26 -12.44 -17.17
N VAL A 222 12.36 -11.91 -17.99
CA VAL A 222 12.65 -11.42 -19.34
C VAL A 222 12.92 -9.92 -19.34
N PHE A 223 12.04 -9.13 -18.74
CA PHE A 223 12.13 -7.66 -18.79
C PHE A 223 13.36 -7.12 -18.07
N LEU A 224 13.64 -7.60 -16.86
CA LEU A 224 14.76 -7.09 -16.05
C LEU A 224 16.12 -7.35 -16.74
N PRO A 225 16.49 -8.57 -17.16
CA PRO A 225 17.76 -8.78 -17.86
C PRO A 225 17.90 -7.98 -19.16
N CYS A 226 16.84 -7.84 -19.95
CA CYS A 226 16.87 -7.02 -21.18
C CYS A 226 17.16 -5.55 -20.87
N PHE A 227 16.51 -4.97 -19.85
CA PHE A 227 16.76 -3.61 -19.42
C PHE A 227 18.21 -3.40 -18.97
N VAL A 228 18.75 -4.31 -18.14
CA VAL A 228 20.10 -4.14 -17.60
C VAL A 228 21.18 -4.40 -18.67
N ILE A 229 21.02 -5.42 -19.53
CA ILE A 229 21.95 -5.65 -20.66
C ILE A 229 21.96 -4.43 -21.59
N GLY A 230 20.79 -3.87 -21.89
CA GLY A 230 20.68 -2.71 -22.77
C GLY A 230 21.35 -1.45 -22.23
N THR A 231 21.22 -1.18 -20.92
CA THR A 231 21.82 -0.01 -20.27
C THR A 231 23.32 -0.16 -20.00
N GLU A 232 23.84 -1.37 -19.88
CA GLU A 232 25.27 -1.62 -19.71
C GLU A 232 26.08 -1.62 -21.01
N LEU A 233 25.41 -1.79 -22.15
CA LEU A 233 26.03 -1.76 -23.47
C LEU A 233 26.29 -0.35 -24.00
N VAL A 234 25.72 0.68 -23.37
CA VAL A 234 25.80 2.07 -23.81
C VAL A 234 26.64 2.90 -22.84
N ALA A 235 27.27 3.95 -23.36
CA ALA A 235 28.06 4.86 -22.54
C ALA A 235 27.18 5.56 -21.47
N PRO A 236 27.75 5.98 -20.33
CA PRO A 236 27.01 6.64 -19.25
C PRO A 236 26.11 7.80 -19.71
N SER A 237 26.55 8.57 -20.71
CA SER A 237 25.81 9.70 -21.29
C SER A 237 24.50 9.31 -22.00
N MET A 238 24.37 8.07 -22.46
CA MET A 238 23.23 7.59 -23.26
C MET A 238 22.31 6.63 -22.50
N ARG A 239 22.60 6.33 -21.22
CA ARG A 239 21.82 5.36 -20.42
C ARG A 239 20.36 5.75 -20.23
N THR A 240 20.07 7.04 -19.99
CA THR A 240 18.69 7.52 -19.85
C THR A 240 17.88 7.33 -21.13
N TRP A 241 18.49 7.58 -22.29
CA TRP A 241 17.88 7.35 -23.59
C TRP A 241 17.62 5.85 -23.83
N ALA A 242 18.58 4.98 -23.51
CA ALA A 242 18.40 3.53 -23.59
C ALA A 242 17.36 2.99 -22.58
N GLY A 243 17.19 3.62 -21.42
CA GLY A 243 16.09 3.29 -20.52
C GLY A 243 14.72 3.73 -21.04
N THR A 244 14.67 4.81 -21.82
CA THR A 244 13.41 5.36 -22.35
C THR A 244 12.95 4.60 -23.61
N ILE A 245 13.86 4.21 -24.50
CA ILE A 245 13.52 3.53 -25.76
C ILE A 245 12.88 2.14 -25.51
N ILE A 246 13.34 1.41 -24.50
CA ILE A 246 12.78 0.09 -24.20
C ILE A 246 11.32 0.17 -23.74
N GLU A 247 10.95 1.23 -23.01
CA GLU A 247 9.56 1.55 -22.63
C GLU A 247 8.71 1.93 -23.85
N ILE A 248 9.27 2.68 -24.80
CA ILE A 248 8.59 2.98 -26.07
C ILE A 248 8.30 1.68 -26.85
N VAL A 249 9.26 0.74 -26.89
CA VAL A 249 9.05 -0.55 -27.55
C VAL A 249 8.00 -1.40 -26.83
N PHE A 250 7.91 -1.31 -25.50
CA PHE A 250 6.82 -1.92 -24.73
C PHE A 250 5.45 -1.36 -25.16
N ALA A 251 5.33 -0.03 -25.32
CA ALA A 251 4.12 0.61 -25.81
C ALA A 251 3.79 0.24 -27.27
N ILE A 252 4.80 0.09 -28.14
CA ILE A 252 4.62 -0.44 -29.50
C ILE A 252 4.11 -1.90 -29.45
N GLY A 253 4.60 -2.70 -28.51
CA GLY A 253 4.10 -4.06 -28.26
C GLY A 253 2.59 -4.10 -27.98
N TYR A 254 2.07 -3.13 -27.22
CA TYR A 254 0.64 -2.98 -27.02
C TYR A 254 -0.13 -2.73 -28.33
N LEU A 255 0.35 -1.83 -29.18
CA LEU A 255 -0.27 -1.56 -30.48
C LEU A 255 -0.32 -2.82 -31.37
N PHE A 256 0.72 -3.66 -31.32
CA PHE A 256 0.69 -4.95 -32.03
C PHE A 256 -0.26 -5.94 -31.39
N LEU A 257 -0.39 -5.98 -30.06
CA LEU A 257 -1.32 -6.87 -29.37
C LEU A 257 -2.77 -6.59 -29.79
N THR A 258 -3.16 -5.32 -29.86
CA THR A 258 -4.52 -4.94 -30.28
C THR A 258 -4.80 -5.34 -31.74
N LEU A 259 -3.80 -5.21 -32.62
CA LEU A 259 -3.89 -5.68 -34.00
C LEU A 259 -4.04 -7.21 -34.08
N ILE A 260 -3.26 -7.96 -33.30
CA ILE A 260 -3.37 -9.43 -33.23
C ILE A 260 -4.76 -9.84 -32.73
N ALA A 261 -5.27 -9.19 -31.68
CA ALA A 261 -6.59 -9.46 -31.10
C ALA A 261 -7.74 -9.14 -32.08
N TYR A 262 -7.57 -8.18 -32.99
CA TYR A 262 -8.57 -7.87 -34.01
C TYR A 262 -8.77 -9.04 -35.00
N PHE A 263 -7.66 -9.69 -35.41
CA PHE A 263 -7.70 -10.81 -36.36
C PHE A 263 -7.99 -12.16 -35.68
N ILE A 264 -7.57 -12.36 -34.44
CA ILE A 264 -7.71 -13.63 -33.72
C ILE A 264 -8.74 -13.47 -32.61
N ARG A 265 -9.92 -14.05 -32.84
CA ARG A 265 -11.10 -13.94 -31.98
C ARG A 265 -11.35 -15.15 -31.08
N ASP A 266 -10.46 -16.14 -31.12
CA ASP A 266 -10.47 -17.34 -30.28
C ASP A 266 -9.36 -17.23 -29.24
N TRP A 267 -9.68 -17.31 -27.94
CA TRP A 267 -8.72 -16.99 -26.89
C TRP A 267 -7.59 -18.01 -26.77
N ARG A 268 -7.85 -19.30 -27.06
CA ARG A 268 -6.82 -20.35 -27.04
C ARG A 268 -5.80 -20.12 -28.14
N THR A 269 -6.28 -19.87 -29.36
CA THR A 269 -5.44 -19.54 -30.51
C THR A 269 -4.70 -18.22 -30.30
N PHE A 270 -5.36 -17.21 -29.73
CA PHE A 270 -4.75 -15.92 -29.38
C PHE A 270 -3.59 -16.10 -28.38
N GLN A 271 -3.83 -16.85 -27.30
CA GLN A 271 -2.81 -17.18 -26.30
C GLN A 271 -1.62 -17.94 -26.91
N LEU A 272 -1.87 -18.86 -27.84
CA LEU A 272 -0.81 -19.55 -28.58
C LEU A 272 -0.02 -18.58 -29.46
N VAL A 273 -0.69 -17.72 -30.23
CA VAL A 273 -0.03 -16.78 -31.14
C VAL A 273 0.85 -15.77 -30.41
N ILE A 274 0.46 -15.27 -29.24
CA ILE A 274 1.33 -14.41 -28.44
C ILE A 274 2.49 -15.16 -27.78
N SER A 275 2.35 -16.48 -27.57
CA SER A 275 3.38 -17.33 -26.96
C SER A 275 4.42 -17.84 -27.97
N VAL A 276 4.03 -18.07 -29.23
CA VAL A 276 4.89 -18.66 -30.29
C VAL A 276 6.17 -17.85 -30.55
N PRO A 277 6.16 -16.50 -30.55
CA PRO A 277 7.39 -15.73 -30.76
C PRO A 277 8.47 -16.01 -29.71
N ASN A 278 8.11 -16.45 -28.49
CA ASN A 278 9.09 -16.89 -27.50
C ASN A 278 9.89 -18.12 -27.99
N ALA A 279 9.29 -19.03 -28.76
CA ALA A 279 10.00 -20.17 -29.35
C ALA A 279 11.03 -19.73 -30.40
N VAL A 280 10.69 -18.72 -31.22
CA VAL A 280 11.63 -18.13 -32.18
C VAL A 280 12.76 -17.41 -31.44
N PHE A 281 12.42 -16.69 -30.37
CA PHE A 281 13.39 -15.94 -29.58
C PHE A 281 14.38 -16.82 -28.82
N LEU A 282 14.06 -18.08 -28.51
CA LEU A 282 15.05 -19.03 -27.98
C LEU A 282 16.25 -19.23 -28.96
N PHE A 283 16.03 -19.15 -30.28
CA PHE A 283 17.11 -19.21 -31.26
C PHE A 283 17.99 -17.96 -31.31
N ALA A 284 17.61 -16.88 -30.62
CA ALA A 284 18.45 -15.70 -30.45
C ALA A 284 19.56 -15.89 -29.39
N TYR A 285 19.61 -17.05 -28.70
CA TYR A 285 20.62 -17.36 -27.70
C TYR A 285 22.07 -17.07 -28.13
N PRO A 286 22.57 -17.47 -29.32
CA PRO A 286 23.92 -17.15 -29.75
C PRO A 286 24.14 -15.67 -30.10
N LEU A 287 23.07 -14.93 -30.43
CA LEU A 287 23.14 -13.53 -30.83
C LEU A 287 23.21 -12.59 -29.62
N VAL A 288 22.52 -12.93 -28.53
CA VAL A 288 22.55 -12.18 -27.28
C VAL A 288 23.87 -12.42 -26.55
N ILE A 289 24.53 -11.33 -26.18
CA ILE A 289 25.75 -11.39 -25.38
C ILE A 289 25.41 -11.52 -23.89
N GLU A 290 26.36 -12.04 -23.11
CA GLU A 290 26.29 -11.91 -21.67
C GLU A 290 26.69 -10.49 -21.24
N SER A 291 26.18 -10.03 -20.10
CA SER A 291 26.56 -8.73 -19.53
C SER A 291 28.09 -8.65 -19.33
N PRO A 292 28.77 -7.68 -19.98
CA PRO A 292 30.22 -7.50 -19.79
C PRO A 292 30.58 -7.18 -18.34
N ARG A 293 29.72 -6.45 -17.62
CA ARG A 293 29.92 -6.13 -16.20
C ARG A 293 29.79 -7.35 -15.30
N TRP A 294 28.85 -8.24 -15.59
CA TRP A 294 28.71 -9.50 -14.87
C TRP A 294 29.89 -10.44 -15.15
N LEU A 295 30.40 -10.48 -16.39
CA LEU A 295 31.60 -11.28 -16.71
C LEU A 295 32.85 -10.79 -15.95
N LEU A 296 33.03 -9.46 -15.85
CA LEU A 296 34.09 -8.85 -15.03
C LEU A 296 33.94 -9.20 -13.55
N SER A 297 32.73 -9.18 -12.99
CA SER A 297 32.51 -9.52 -11.57
C SER A 297 32.72 -11.00 -11.24
N LYS A 298 32.76 -11.87 -12.26
CA LYS A 298 33.09 -13.31 -12.14
C LYS A 298 34.54 -13.62 -12.50
N GLY A 299 35.38 -12.62 -12.80
CA GLY A 299 36.78 -12.80 -13.19
C GLY A 299 36.98 -13.42 -14.58
N ARG A 300 35.99 -13.32 -15.48
CA ARG A 300 36.02 -13.88 -16.85
C ARG A 300 36.52 -12.83 -17.85
N ASP A 301 37.71 -12.30 -17.63
CA ASP A 301 38.25 -11.16 -18.36
C ASP A 301 38.49 -11.46 -19.86
N GLU A 302 38.87 -12.70 -20.20
CA GLU A 302 39.10 -13.11 -21.59
C GLU A 302 37.85 -12.98 -22.48
N GLU A 303 36.68 -13.30 -21.94
CA GLU A 303 35.40 -13.19 -22.67
C GLU A 303 34.99 -11.73 -22.89
N VAL A 304 35.29 -10.87 -21.91
CA VAL A 304 35.04 -9.42 -22.02
C VAL A 304 35.93 -8.83 -23.12
N VAL A 305 37.21 -9.21 -23.15
CA VAL A 305 38.14 -8.80 -24.21
C VAL A 305 37.65 -9.28 -25.59
N ALA A 306 37.12 -10.50 -25.70
CA ALA A 306 36.54 -10.99 -26.94
C ALA A 306 35.32 -10.17 -27.41
N ILE A 307 34.43 -9.78 -26.49
CA ILE A 307 33.27 -8.92 -26.77
C ILE A 307 33.73 -7.53 -27.24
N ILE A 308 34.69 -6.92 -26.53
CA ILE A 308 35.24 -5.60 -26.88
C ILE A 308 35.91 -5.62 -28.26
N ARG A 309 36.73 -6.64 -28.55
CA ARG A 309 37.37 -6.79 -29.88
C ARG A 309 36.33 -6.99 -30.98
N LYS A 310 35.25 -7.75 -30.72
CA LYS A 310 34.14 -7.92 -31.66
C LYS A 310 33.41 -6.59 -31.90
N ALA A 311 33.15 -5.81 -30.85
CA ALA A 311 32.54 -4.49 -30.94
C ALA A 311 33.43 -3.50 -31.72
N ALA A 312 34.74 -3.49 -31.44
CA ALA A 312 35.73 -2.65 -32.13
C ALA A 312 35.78 -2.96 -33.64
N LYS A 313 35.78 -4.25 -34.00
CA LYS A 313 35.77 -4.71 -35.41
C LYS A 313 34.50 -4.27 -36.14
N VAL A 314 33.33 -4.34 -35.50
CA VAL A 314 32.04 -3.95 -36.11
C VAL A 314 31.87 -2.43 -36.18
N ASN A 315 32.40 -1.70 -35.20
CA ASN A 315 32.34 -0.24 -35.16
C ASN A 315 33.45 0.43 -35.99
N GLY A 316 34.47 -0.31 -36.42
CA GLY A 316 35.59 0.20 -37.21
C GLY A 316 36.58 1.04 -36.40
N VAL A 317 36.74 0.76 -35.10
CA VAL A 317 37.58 1.53 -34.18
C VAL A 317 38.77 0.69 -33.69
N THR A 318 39.95 1.29 -33.61
CA THR A 318 41.16 0.69 -33.01
C THR A 318 41.32 1.14 -31.55
N LEU A 319 41.44 0.19 -30.63
CA LEU A 319 41.56 0.47 -29.19
C LEU A 319 43.04 0.53 -28.74
N PRO A 320 43.42 1.46 -27.85
CA PRO A 320 44.77 1.49 -27.26
C PRO A 320 45.07 0.23 -26.41
N ASP A 321 46.32 -0.25 -26.42
CA ASP A 321 46.75 -1.41 -25.63
C ASP A 321 46.62 -1.21 -24.11
N GLU A 322 46.54 0.04 -23.66
CA GLU A 322 46.30 0.40 -22.25
C GLU A 322 44.93 -0.08 -21.75
N VAL A 323 43.93 -0.19 -22.63
CA VAL A 323 42.59 -0.72 -22.29
C VAL A 323 42.68 -2.19 -21.86
N PHE A 324 43.71 -2.93 -22.32
CA PHE A 324 43.87 -4.36 -22.06
C PHE A 324 44.92 -4.69 -20.98
N LYS A 325 45.61 -3.71 -20.37
CA LYS A 325 46.66 -3.96 -19.37
C LYS A 325 46.08 -4.45 -18.04
N HIS A 326 46.57 -5.60 -17.56
CA HIS A 326 46.27 -6.14 -16.22
C HIS A 326 47.26 -5.58 -15.18
N ASN A 327 46.77 -4.82 -14.19
CA ASN A 327 47.56 -4.46 -13.02
C ASN A 327 47.72 -5.65 -12.07
N LYS A 328 48.95 -6.16 -11.92
CA LYS A 328 49.31 -7.28 -11.03
C LYS A 328 49.03 -7.01 -9.54
N SER A 329 48.95 -5.74 -9.12
CA SER A 329 48.60 -5.35 -7.73
C SER A 329 47.15 -5.70 -7.34
N ASP A 330 46.27 -5.92 -8.32
CA ASP A 330 44.86 -6.22 -8.07
C ASP A 330 44.61 -7.74 -7.98
N MET A 331 45.53 -8.58 -8.48
CA MET A 331 45.36 -10.04 -8.50
C MET A 331 45.51 -10.70 -7.12
N GLU A 332 46.37 -10.19 -6.24
CA GLU A 332 46.44 -10.67 -4.85
C GLU A 332 45.20 -10.30 -4.03
N LYS A 333 44.41 -9.30 -4.47
CA LYS A 333 43.09 -9.00 -3.90
C LYS A 333 41.95 -9.85 -4.50
N SER A 334 42.09 -10.32 -5.75
CA SER A 334 41.01 -11.00 -6.48
C SER A 334 40.76 -12.47 -6.08
N LYS A 335 41.71 -13.15 -5.42
CA LYS A 335 41.49 -14.54 -4.97
C LYS A 335 40.51 -14.66 -3.79
N ASP A 336 40.17 -13.55 -3.13
CA ASP A 336 39.18 -13.47 -2.03
C ASP A 336 37.82 -12.86 -2.44
N GLU A 337 37.61 -12.51 -3.71
CA GLU A 337 36.37 -11.87 -4.16
C GLU A 337 35.28 -12.88 -4.52
N ARG A 338 34.36 -13.10 -3.56
CA ARG A 338 33.10 -13.82 -3.77
C ARG A 338 32.24 -13.09 -4.80
N THR A 339 31.57 -13.86 -5.65
CA THR A 339 30.69 -13.36 -6.71
C THR A 339 29.54 -12.51 -6.16
N TYR A 340 29.47 -11.27 -6.64
CA TYR A 340 28.56 -10.23 -6.18
C TYR A 340 27.16 -10.29 -6.84
N THR A 341 26.12 -9.89 -6.12
CA THR A 341 24.70 -9.83 -6.54
C THR A 341 24.16 -8.38 -6.46
N VAL A 342 22.91 -8.07 -6.85
CA VAL A 342 22.29 -6.71 -6.78
C VAL A 342 22.41 -6.04 -5.39
N ILE A 343 22.66 -6.84 -4.35
CA ILE A 343 23.03 -6.42 -2.99
C ILE A 343 24.36 -5.63 -2.95
N ASP A 344 25.22 -5.80 -3.94
CA ASP A 344 26.54 -5.17 -4.03
C ASP A 344 26.56 -3.92 -4.91
N LEU A 345 25.50 -3.67 -5.69
CA LEU A 345 25.25 -2.38 -6.34
C LEU A 345 24.94 -1.28 -5.31
N VAL A 346 24.51 -1.69 -4.13
CA VAL A 346 24.35 -0.85 -2.95
C VAL A 346 25.72 -0.63 -2.29
N ARG A 347 26.68 -1.57 -2.40
CA ARG A 347 27.97 -1.52 -1.68
C ARG A 347 29.15 -0.79 -2.32
N THR A 348 29.17 -0.41 -3.59
CA THR A 348 30.35 0.29 -4.13
C THR A 348 30.24 1.81 -3.99
N PRO A 349 31.04 2.44 -3.11
CA PRO A 349 31.11 3.88 -3.01
C PRO A 349 31.86 4.41 -4.23
N ASN A 350 31.29 5.38 -4.94
CA ASN A 350 32.08 6.16 -5.89
C ASN A 350 33.26 6.78 -5.13
N MET A 351 34.45 6.35 -5.50
CA MET A 351 35.69 6.98 -5.10
C MET A 351 35.77 8.35 -5.74
N ALA A 352 35.49 9.38 -4.94
CA ALA A 352 36.31 10.58 -4.94
C ALA A 352 36.91 10.67 -3.54
N LYS A 353 38.23 10.56 -3.41
CA LYS A 353 38.95 10.95 -2.19
C LYS A 353 38.75 12.46 -2.01
N LYS A 354 37.69 12.84 -1.29
CA LYS A 354 37.53 14.20 -0.75
C LYS A 354 37.12 14.13 0.71
N SER A 355 37.71 15.05 1.47
CA SER A 355 37.73 15.17 2.92
C SER A 355 36.35 15.48 3.49
N MET A 356 35.81 14.62 4.35
CA MET A 356 34.50 14.82 4.99
C MET A 356 34.67 15.39 6.41
N VAL A 357 33.95 16.46 6.71
CA VAL A 357 33.90 17.13 8.03
C VAL A 357 33.21 16.23 9.07
N ASN A 358 33.77 16.10 10.28
CA ASN A 358 33.17 15.31 11.36
C ASN A 358 31.98 16.03 12.04
N PHE A 359 30.78 15.85 11.48
CA PHE A 359 29.55 16.48 11.96
C PHE A 359 29.20 16.17 13.42
N ASP A 360 29.43 14.93 13.88
CA ASP A 360 29.13 14.52 15.26
C ASP A 360 30.07 15.20 16.27
N ALA A 361 31.32 15.49 15.88
CA ALA A 361 32.25 16.28 16.69
C ALA A 361 31.83 17.76 16.75
N SER A 362 31.45 18.35 15.61
CA SER A 362 30.95 19.73 15.57
C SER A 362 29.67 19.94 16.41
N LEU A 363 28.77 18.95 16.44
CA LEU A 363 27.55 19.00 17.26
C LEU A 363 27.83 19.09 18.76
N LYS A 364 28.93 18.51 19.27
CA LYS A 364 29.31 18.63 20.69
C LYS A 364 29.62 20.07 21.08
N TYR A 365 30.18 20.86 20.16
CA TYR A 365 30.45 22.28 20.39
C TYR A 365 29.20 23.15 20.19
N ILE A 366 28.43 22.92 19.13
CA ILE A 366 27.24 23.73 18.80
C ILE A 366 26.08 23.50 19.79
N GLY A 367 26.08 22.37 20.48
CA GLY A 367 24.97 21.85 21.27
C GLY A 367 24.02 21.01 20.41
N SER A 368 23.59 19.86 20.94
CA SER A 368 22.76 18.87 20.26
C SER A 368 21.37 19.39 19.85
N TYR A 369 20.79 20.27 20.66
CA TYR A 369 19.49 20.92 20.42
C TYR A 369 19.50 22.42 20.78
N GLY A 370 20.42 23.17 20.15
CA GLY A 370 20.57 24.61 20.31
C GLY A 370 19.43 25.46 19.72
N LYS A 371 19.51 26.79 19.89
CA LYS A 371 18.46 27.74 19.45
C LYS A 371 18.22 27.68 17.94
N TYR A 372 19.29 27.58 17.15
CA TYR A 372 19.20 27.48 15.70
C TYR A 372 18.46 26.22 15.24
N GLN A 373 18.81 25.06 15.83
CA GLN A 373 18.15 23.80 15.54
C GLN A 373 16.67 23.82 15.92
N LYS A 374 16.34 24.37 17.10
CA LYS A 374 14.96 24.57 17.55
C LYS A 374 14.15 25.40 16.57
N ILE A 375 14.61 26.61 16.22
CA ILE A 375 13.89 27.50 15.30
C ILE A 375 13.67 26.83 13.96
N THR A 376 14.72 26.24 13.38
CA THR A 376 14.64 25.58 12.07
C THR A 376 13.68 24.41 12.11
N TYR A 377 13.70 23.62 13.19
CA TYR A 377 12.84 22.45 13.30
C TYR A 377 11.38 22.82 13.56
N TYR A 378 11.09 23.84 14.38
CA TYR A 378 9.71 24.32 14.55
C TYR A 378 9.09 24.82 13.24
N VAL A 379 9.89 25.43 12.35
CA VAL A 379 9.42 25.77 10.99
C VAL A 379 9.09 24.51 10.20
N VAL A 380 9.94 23.49 10.24
CA VAL A 380 9.66 22.19 9.58
C VAL A 380 8.42 21.51 10.15
N LEU A 381 8.21 21.57 11.47
CA LEU A 381 7.01 21.04 12.11
C LEU A 381 5.75 21.78 11.66
N ALA A 382 5.81 23.10 11.47
CA ALA A 382 4.68 23.84 10.92
C ALA A 382 4.25 23.33 9.52
N LEU A 383 5.20 22.79 8.73
CA LEU A 383 4.91 22.16 7.43
C LEU A 383 4.16 20.82 7.57
N CYS A 384 4.27 20.14 8.72
CA CYS A 384 3.55 18.91 9.01
C CYS A 384 2.12 19.14 9.54
N LEU A 385 1.78 20.36 9.96
CA LEU A 385 0.45 20.68 10.52
C LEU A 385 -0.69 20.41 9.52
N THR A 386 -0.43 20.52 8.21
CA THR A 386 -1.43 20.34 7.15
C THR A 386 -1.58 18.89 6.69
N CYS A 387 -0.64 18.00 7.02
CA CYS A 387 -0.73 16.57 6.72
C CYS A 387 -2.03 15.91 7.24
N PRO A 388 -2.44 16.08 8.52
CA PRO A 388 -3.67 15.47 9.04
C PRO A 388 -4.93 15.96 8.33
N PHE A 389 -4.93 17.18 7.79
CA PHE A 389 -6.09 17.72 7.07
C PHE A 389 -6.46 16.80 5.91
N HIS A 390 -5.48 16.42 5.09
CA HIS A 390 -5.72 15.53 3.95
C HIS A 390 -5.81 14.05 4.35
N GLN A 391 -5.06 13.63 5.37
CA GLN A 391 -5.00 12.23 5.78
C GLN A 391 -6.27 11.73 6.49
N LEU A 392 -6.87 12.59 7.32
CA LEU A 392 -8.13 12.32 8.01
C LEU A 392 -9.31 13.03 7.33
N GLY A 393 -9.08 13.61 6.15
CA GLY A 393 -10.05 14.41 5.40
C GLY A 393 -11.39 13.70 5.18
N SER A 394 -11.34 12.41 4.84
CA SER A 394 -12.52 11.58 4.54
C SER A 394 -13.54 11.54 5.67
N SER A 395 -13.13 11.72 6.94
CA SER A 395 -14.05 11.72 8.08
C SER A 395 -15.13 12.81 8.00
N PHE A 396 -14.88 13.91 7.27
CA PHE A 396 -15.88 14.96 7.05
C PHE A 396 -16.20 15.20 5.57
N LEU A 397 -15.25 14.99 4.66
CA LEU A 397 -15.50 15.14 3.22
C LEU A 397 -16.48 14.07 2.69
N ASP A 398 -16.30 12.83 3.16
CA ASP A 398 -17.10 11.65 2.76
C ASP A 398 -18.18 11.32 3.81
N ALA A 399 -18.59 12.29 4.63
CA ALA A 399 -19.52 12.07 5.72
C ALA A 399 -20.85 11.48 5.21
N GLU A 400 -21.23 10.34 5.79
CA GLU A 400 -22.52 9.70 5.59
C GLU A 400 -23.58 10.46 6.39
N VAL A 401 -24.69 10.77 5.72
CA VAL A 401 -25.85 11.45 6.30
C VAL A 401 -27.07 10.59 6.11
N ASP A 402 -28.08 10.75 6.96
CA ASP A 402 -29.35 10.06 6.77
C ASP A 402 -29.98 10.45 5.44
N TYR A 403 -30.48 9.45 4.73
CA TYR A 403 -31.03 9.60 3.39
C TYR A 403 -32.19 8.65 3.15
N HIS A 404 -33.04 9.02 2.21
CA HIS A 404 -34.11 8.16 1.71
C HIS A 404 -34.40 8.48 0.24
N CYS A 405 -35.22 7.66 -0.43
CA CYS A 405 -35.59 7.93 -1.81
C CYS A 405 -36.28 9.30 -1.94
N ALA A 406 -35.95 10.06 -2.98
CA ALA A 406 -36.71 11.24 -3.36
C ALA A 406 -38.07 10.83 -3.96
N VAL A 407 -39.11 11.61 -3.67
CA VAL A 407 -40.47 11.41 -4.18
C VAL A 407 -40.80 12.53 -5.16
N PRO A 408 -40.40 12.44 -6.44
CA PRO A 408 -40.62 13.52 -7.42
C PRO A 408 -42.10 13.84 -7.63
N GLU A 409 -42.98 12.86 -7.46
CA GLU A 409 -44.44 13.00 -7.60
C GLU A 409 -45.04 13.99 -6.57
N SER A 410 -44.36 14.22 -5.44
CA SER A 410 -44.79 15.20 -4.43
C SER A 410 -44.72 16.65 -4.93
N ARG A 411 -43.72 16.97 -5.77
CA ARG A 411 -43.58 18.29 -6.40
C ARG A 411 -44.66 18.52 -7.46
N ALA A 412 -45.00 17.47 -8.20
CA ALA A 412 -46.08 17.50 -9.19
C ALA A 412 -47.47 17.64 -8.54
N ALA A 413 -47.61 17.25 -7.26
CA ALA A 413 -48.83 17.39 -6.47
C ALA A 413 -48.94 18.74 -5.71
N GLU A 414 -48.05 19.71 -5.96
CA GLU A 414 -48.02 21.06 -5.35
C GLU A 414 -48.05 21.10 -3.80
N ARG A 415 -47.59 20.04 -3.12
CA ARG A 415 -47.51 20.04 -1.64
C ARG A 415 -46.27 20.78 -1.12
N LEU A 416 -46.51 21.78 -0.26
CA LEU A 416 -45.51 22.65 0.39
C LEU A 416 -44.74 21.95 1.53
N PRO A 417 -43.60 22.52 2.01
CA PRO A 417 -42.62 21.86 2.90
C PRO A 417 -43.12 21.40 4.28
N ASN A 418 -44.32 21.79 4.71
CA ASN A 418 -44.84 21.46 6.04
C ASN A 418 -45.49 20.07 6.13
N GLU A 419 -45.65 19.35 5.01
CA GLU A 419 -46.23 18.00 4.96
C GLU A 419 -45.27 16.93 4.41
N THR A 420 -43.95 17.15 4.53
CA THR A 420 -42.95 16.18 4.06
C THR A 420 -43.05 14.84 4.78
N GLU A 421 -43.27 14.86 6.10
CA GLU A 421 -43.32 13.63 6.90
C GLU A 421 -44.51 12.73 6.55
N CYS A 422 -45.68 13.33 6.26
CA CYS A 422 -46.87 12.62 5.80
C CYS A 422 -46.66 11.97 4.42
N VAL A 423 -46.02 12.71 3.50
CA VAL A 423 -45.67 12.22 2.16
C VAL A 423 -44.65 11.08 2.23
N TRP A 424 -43.62 11.20 3.08
CA TRP A 424 -42.62 10.17 3.29
C TRP A 424 -43.24 8.91 3.91
N ASN A 425 -44.09 9.08 4.92
CA ASN A 425 -44.88 8.02 5.56
C ASN A 425 -45.72 7.19 4.57
N TYR A 426 -46.32 7.84 3.59
CA TYR A 426 -47.12 7.16 2.58
C TYR A 426 -46.27 6.53 1.47
N SER A 427 -45.16 7.17 1.11
CA SER A 427 -44.41 6.85 -0.11
C SER A 427 -43.21 5.93 0.12
N ILE A 428 -42.73 5.81 1.36
CA ILE A 428 -41.50 5.09 1.68
C ILE A 428 -41.81 3.99 2.71
N PRO A 429 -41.42 2.74 2.46
CA PRO A 429 -41.57 1.67 3.42
C PRO A 429 -40.79 1.94 4.71
N TRP A 430 -41.29 1.37 5.81
CA TRP A 430 -40.60 1.40 7.09
C TRP A 430 -39.89 0.08 7.31
N GLU A 431 -38.62 0.15 7.68
CA GLU A 431 -37.82 -1.00 8.08
C GLU A 431 -37.49 -0.88 9.57
N ARG A 432 -37.55 -2.01 10.27
CA ARG A 432 -37.13 -2.06 11.67
C ARG A 432 -35.60 -2.10 11.72
N SER A 433 -34.98 -1.06 12.28
CA SER A 433 -33.54 -1.02 12.43
C SER A 433 -33.04 -2.17 13.31
N THR A 434 -32.03 -2.88 12.84
CA THR A 434 -31.31 -3.94 13.57
C THR A 434 -30.56 -3.39 14.80
N GLU A 435 -30.39 -2.07 14.89
CA GLU A 435 -29.49 -1.38 15.84
C GLU A 435 -30.18 -0.83 17.10
N GLY A 436 -31.49 -1.04 17.26
CA GLY A 436 -32.20 -0.55 18.44
C GLY A 436 -33.70 -0.84 18.47
N GLY A 437 -34.22 -1.61 17.51
CA GLY A 437 -35.65 -1.88 17.40
C GLY A 437 -36.50 -0.67 17.01
N THR A 438 -35.88 0.48 16.73
CA THR A 438 -36.50 1.71 16.22
C THR A 438 -36.86 1.55 14.75
N TRP A 439 -37.96 2.17 14.35
CA TRP A 439 -38.41 2.18 12.97
C TRP A 439 -37.70 3.31 12.22
N ARG A 440 -37.20 3.01 11.01
CA ARG A 440 -36.64 4.01 10.09
C ARG A 440 -37.19 3.79 8.69
N TYR A 441 -37.20 4.83 7.85
CA TYR A 441 -37.54 4.67 6.44
C TYR A 441 -36.51 3.77 5.74
N THR A 442 -36.97 2.93 4.81
CA THR A 442 -36.08 2.15 3.96
C THR A 442 -35.30 3.08 3.05
N GLN A 443 -33.97 2.93 3.04
CA GLN A 443 -33.07 3.88 2.37
C GLN A 443 -32.97 3.69 0.85
N CYS A 444 -33.27 2.48 0.35
CA CYS A 444 -33.01 2.07 -1.03
C CYS A 444 -34.24 1.70 -1.84
N SER A 445 -35.44 1.76 -1.25
CA SER A 445 -36.69 1.41 -1.94
C SER A 445 -37.82 2.33 -1.52
N ARG A 446 -38.76 2.58 -2.45
CA ARG A 446 -39.97 3.37 -2.22
C ARG A 446 -41.18 2.66 -2.80
N TYR A 447 -42.37 2.97 -2.31
CA TYR A 447 -43.62 2.50 -2.92
C TYR A 447 -43.86 3.19 -4.27
N THR A 448 -44.55 2.49 -5.16
CA THR A 448 -45.03 3.08 -6.41
C THR A 448 -46.25 3.94 -6.10
N VAL A 449 -46.08 5.26 -6.19
CA VAL A 449 -47.12 6.27 -5.89
C VAL A 449 -47.27 7.23 -7.06
N THR A 450 -48.50 7.70 -7.30
CA THR A 450 -48.82 8.66 -8.36
C THR A 450 -49.06 10.07 -7.79
N ALA A 451 -48.85 11.09 -8.62
CA ALA A 451 -49.11 12.48 -8.22
C ALA A 451 -50.58 12.73 -7.85
N TYR A 452 -51.52 11.98 -8.44
CA TYR A 452 -52.95 12.06 -8.11
C TYR A 452 -53.25 11.50 -6.71
N GLU A 453 -52.68 10.35 -6.35
CA GLU A 453 -52.81 9.77 -5.00
C GLU A 453 -52.20 10.68 -3.94
N LEU A 454 -51.01 11.25 -4.24
CA LEU A 454 -50.36 12.22 -3.37
C LEU A 454 -51.16 13.52 -3.26
N GLY A 455 -51.84 13.97 -4.32
CA GLY A 455 -52.73 15.14 -4.28
C GLY A 455 -53.94 14.94 -3.37
N ASN A 456 -54.53 13.74 -3.37
CA ASN A 456 -55.72 13.37 -2.58
C ASN A 456 -55.42 12.83 -1.16
N LEU A 457 -54.15 12.75 -0.74
CA LEU A 457 -53.75 12.17 0.55
C LEU A 457 -54.16 13.06 1.75
N SER A 458 -55.05 12.60 2.63
CA SER A 458 -55.38 13.33 3.87
C SER A 458 -54.27 13.18 4.94
N CYS A 459 -53.71 14.30 5.42
CA CYS A 459 -52.70 14.32 6.49
C CYS A 459 -53.32 14.76 7.84
N PRO A 460 -52.86 14.23 9.00
CA PRO A 460 -51.71 13.34 9.21
C PRO A 460 -52.00 11.87 8.86
N TYR A 461 -51.03 11.22 8.20
CA TYR A 461 -51.08 9.80 7.83
C TYR A 461 -50.26 8.97 8.83
N ASP A 462 -50.93 8.09 9.59
CA ASP A 462 -50.28 7.22 10.58
C ASP A 462 -49.75 5.93 9.92
N ALA A 463 -48.45 5.93 9.59
CA ALA A 463 -47.80 4.84 8.86
C ALA A 463 -47.53 3.58 9.71
N LEU A 464 -47.45 3.69 11.04
CA LEU A 464 -46.98 2.60 11.91
C LEU A 464 -48.01 1.47 12.06
N ASN A 465 -49.32 1.75 11.91
CA ASN A 465 -50.36 0.72 11.95
C ASN A 465 -50.59 0.02 10.59
N ILE A 466 -50.20 0.64 9.47
CA ILE A 466 -50.51 0.16 8.11
C ILE A 466 -49.35 -0.63 7.48
N THR A 467 -48.10 -0.32 7.85
CA THR A 467 -46.88 -0.96 7.32
C THR A 467 -46.80 -2.48 7.53
N ARG A 468 -47.59 -3.06 8.45
CA ARG A 468 -47.67 -4.53 8.65
C ARG A 468 -48.41 -5.29 7.53
N ASN A 469 -49.29 -4.62 6.76
CA ASN A 469 -50.15 -5.25 5.75
C ASN A 469 -50.15 -4.51 4.40
N ASP A 470 -49.19 -3.61 4.17
CA ASP A 470 -49.10 -2.86 2.92
C ASP A 470 -48.52 -3.76 1.81
N THR A 471 -49.31 -4.01 0.77
CA THR A 471 -48.96 -4.88 -0.37
C THR A 471 -48.57 -4.09 -1.61
N ARG A 472 -48.41 -2.76 -1.49
CA ARG A 472 -48.03 -1.91 -2.62
C ARG A 472 -46.66 -2.32 -3.16
N PRO A 473 -46.51 -2.39 -4.50
CA PRO A 473 -45.25 -2.77 -5.11
C PRO A 473 -44.18 -1.71 -4.83
N THR A 474 -43.02 -2.17 -4.35
CA THR A 474 -41.85 -1.35 -4.13
C THR A 474 -41.00 -1.27 -5.40
N LYS A 475 -40.38 -0.11 -5.62
CA LYS A 475 -39.40 0.13 -6.69
C LYS A 475 -38.14 0.79 -6.13
N GLY A 476 -37.04 0.71 -6.87
CA GLY A 476 -35.81 1.44 -6.53
C GLY A 476 -35.99 2.96 -6.60
N CYS A 477 -35.08 3.71 -5.98
CA CYS A 477 -35.11 5.18 -6.00
C CYS A 477 -34.80 5.73 -7.42
N ASP A 478 -35.82 5.85 -8.27
CA ASP A 478 -35.76 6.35 -9.65
C ASP A 478 -35.68 7.88 -9.75
N GLY A 479 -36.19 8.60 -8.74
CA GLY A 479 -36.22 10.06 -8.67
C GLY A 479 -35.01 10.72 -7.98
N GLY A 480 -33.97 9.95 -7.66
CA GLY A 480 -32.83 10.39 -6.84
C GLY A 480 -33.05 10.21 -5.34
N TYR A 481 -32.26 10.92 -4.53
CA TYR A 481 -32.25 10.78 -3.08
C TYR A 481 -32.49 12.12 -2.39
N TRP A 482 -33.15 12.07 -1.24
CA TRP A 482 -33.19 13.16 -0.28
C TRP A 482 -32.16 12.87 0.81
N TYR A 483 -31.41 13.90 1.19
CA TYR A 483 -30.34 13.82 2.18
C TYR A 483 -30.65 14.81 3.30
N ASP A 484 -30.40 14.42 4.55
CA ASP A 484 -30.50 15.35 5.67
C ASP A 484 -29.35 16.37 5.62
N THR A 485 -29.70 17.63 5.40
CA THR A 485 -28.75 18.75 5.33
C THR A 485 -28.60 19.51 6.66
N SER A 486 -29.10 18.97 7.77
CA SER A 486 -29.05 19.61 9.09
C SER A 486 -27.60 19.86 9.56
N GLN A 487 -26.73 18.86 9.39
CA GLN A 487 -25.32 18.89 9.79
C GLN A 487 -24.38 19.31 8.66
N TYR A 488 -24.58 18.78 7.46
CA TYR A 488 -23.74 19.02 6.27
C TYR A 488 -24.55 19.67 5.16
N LYS A 489 -24.01 20.69 4.50
CA LYS A 489 -24.68 21.32 3.36
C LYS A 489 -24.47 20.51 2.08
N SER A 490 -23.27 19.97 1.92
CA SER A 490 -22.89 19.08 0.82
C SER A 490 -21.73 18.20 1.30
N SER A 491 -21.79 16.91 0.98
CA SER A 491 -20.69 15.95 1.14
C SER A 491 -20.47 15.16 -0.15
N ILE A 492 -19.32 14.51 -0.26
CA ILE A 492 -18.96 13.67 -1.42
C ILE A 492 -19.95 12.51 -1.55
N PHE A 493 -20.40 11.98 -0.42
CA PHE A 493 -21.45 10.97 -0.34
C PHE A 493 -22.76 11.44 -1.00
N MET A 494 -23.17 12.69 -0.74
CA MET A 494 -24.38 13.29 -1.31
C MET A 494 -24.21 13.60 -2.80
N GLU A 495 -23.09 14.24 -3.18
CA GLU A 495 -22.90 14.76 -4.54
C GLU A 495 -22.70 13.66 -5.58
N PHE A 496 -21.98 12.58 -5.23
CA PHE A 496 -21.78 11.44 -6.13
C PHE A 496 -22.79 10.30 -5.91
N ASN A 497 -23.82 10.51 -5.07
CA ASN A 497 -24.85 9.54 -4.73
C ASN A 497 -24.26 8.16 -4.34
N LEU A 498 -23.33 8.15 -3.37
CA LEU A 498 -22.61 6.95 -2.92
C LEU A 498 -23.45 6.12 -1.93
N VAL A 499 -24.70 5.84 -2.31
CA VAL A 499 -25.72 5.18 -1.49
C VAL A 499 -25.99 3.75 -1.95
N CYS A 500 -26.65 2.94 -1.12
CA CYS A 500 -27.09 1.58 -1.48
C CYS A 500 -25.94 0.71 -2.03
N GLU A 501 -26.05 0.23 -3.29
CA GLU A 501 -25.03 -0.59 -3.96
C GLU A 501 -23.66 0.12 -4.08
N LYS A 502 -23.67 1.45 -4.12
CA LYS A 502 -22.45 2.28 -4.21
C LYS A 502 -21.86 2.68 -2.86
N SER A 503 -22.47 2.26 -1.75
CA SER A 503 -22.04 2.65 -0.39
C SER A 503 -20.63 2.17 -0.01
N THR A 504 -20.10 1.14 -0.66
CA THR A 504 -18.74 0.64 -0.43
C THR A 504 -17.66 1.51 -1.07
N LEU A 505 -18.01 2.40 -2.00
CA LEU A 505 -17.07 3.26 -2.71
C LEU A 505 -16.38 4.28 -1.78
N ASN A 506 -17.01 4.69 -0.67
CA ASN A 506 -16.35 5.55 0.32
C ASN A 506 -15.13 4.85 0.96
N SER A 507 -15.31 3.60 1.41
CA SER A 507 -14.22 2.79 1.96
C SER A 507 -13.13 2.52 0.93
N LEU A 508 -13.50 2.32 -0.34
CA LEU A 508 -12.56 2.14 -1.44
C LEU A 508 -11.72 3.41 -1.69
N SER A 509 -12.35 4.58 -1.75
CA SER A 509 -11.67 5.87 -1.92
C SER A 509 -10.58 6.08 -0.86
N GLN A 510 -10.92 5.83 0.41
CA GLN A 510 -9.97 5.99 1.52
C GLN A 510 -8.83 4.95 1.47
N SER A 511 -9.13 3.73 1.02
CA SER A 511 -8.11 2.69 0.82
C SER A 511 -7.15 3.04 -0.32
N ILE A 512 -7.66 3.62 -1.41
CA ILE A 512 -6.85 4.12 -2.53
C ILE A 512 -5.99 5.31 -2.08
N TYR A 513 -6.51 6.21 -1.26
CA TYR A 513 -5.70 7.27 -0.63
C TYR A 513 -4.53 6.68 0.16
N MET A 514 -4.77 5.65 0.99
CA MET A 514 -3.72 4.97 1.75
C MET A 514 -2.72 4.21 0.86
N ALA A 515 -3.17 3.67 -0.27
CA ALA A 515 -2.28 3.12 -1.30
C ALA A 515 -1.39 4.21 -1.92
N GLY A 516 -1.94 5.42 -2.13
CA GLY A 516 -1.17 6.61 -2.50
C GLY A 516 -0.09 6.92 -1.48
N VAL A 517 -0.43 6.94 -0.18
CA VAL A 517 0.54 7.13 0.91
C VAL A 517 1.67 6.09 0.88
N LEU A 518 1.37 4.82 0.58
CA LEU A 518 2.37 3.76 0.43
C LEU A 518 3.31 4.02 -0.76
N VAL A 519 2.76 4.30 -1.93
CA VAL A 519 3.55 4.57 -3.15
C VAL A 519 4.40 5.83 -2.97
N GLY A 520 3.84 6.86 -2.36
CA GLY A 520 4.56 8.09 -2.03
C GLY A 520 5.70 7.85 -1.03
N ALA A 521 5.49 7.01 -0.02
CA ALA A 521 6.53 6.74 0.98
C ALA A 521 7.78 6.11 0.34
N ILE A 522 7.57 5.20 -0.62
CA ILE A 522 8.65 4.58 -1.39
C ILE A 522 9.26 5.60 -2.36
N GLY A 523 8.44 6.24 -3.18
CA GLY A 523 8.89 7.15 -4.24
C GLY A 523 9.55 8.42 -3.70
N PHE A 524 8.85 9.17 -2.83
CA PHE A 524 9.40 10.38 -2.21
C PHE A 524 10.49 10.08 -1.19
N GLY A 525 10.48 8.90 -0.54
CA GLY A 525 11.60 8.46 0.29
C GLY A 525 12.89 8.37 -0.51
N GLN A 526 12.88 7.64 -1.63
CA GLN A 526 14.03 7.54 -2.54
C GLN A 526 14.39 8.89 -3.17
N LEU A 527 13.38 9.69 -3.57
CA LEU A 527 13.62 11.02 -4.10
C LEU A 527 14.34 11.92 -3.08
N SER A 528 13.94 11.85 -1.81
CA SER A 528 14.59 12.55 -0.68
C SER A 528 16.08 12.21 -0.58
N ASP A 529 16.46 10.95 -0.79
CA ASP A 529 17.86 10.53 -0.78
C ASP A 529 18.62 11.02 -2.02
N LEU A 530 17.96 11.12 -3.18
CA LEU A 530 18.59 11.50 -4.46
C LEU A 530 18.81 13.01 -4.61
N ILE A 531 17.76 13.81 -4.42
CA ILE A 531 17.78 15.26 -4.70
C ILE A 531 17.96 16.12 -3.44
N GLY A 532 17.77 15.54 -2.25
CA GLY A 532 17.90 16.21 -0.95
C GLY A 532 16.58 16.31 -0.18
N ARG A 533 16.67 16.37 1.15
CA ARG A 533 15.50 16.38 2.05
C ARG A 533 14.65 17.62 1.83
N LYS A 534 15.31 18.78 1.72
CA LYS A 534 14.64 20.06 1.55
C LYS A 534 13.85 20.09 0.24
N LYS A 535 14.49 19.74 -0.88
CA LYS A 535 13.83 19.81 -2.20
C LYS A 535 12.60 18.90 -2.27
N THR A 536 12.74 17.67 -1.79
CA THR A 536 11.65 16.69 -1.78
C THR A 536 10.47 17.15 -0.92
N LEU A 537 10.75 17.74 0.25
CA LEU A 537 9.70 18.29 1.12
C LEU A 537 8.85 19.34 0.38
N PHE A 538 9.48 20.31 -0.28
CA PHE A 538 8.75 21.37 -1.00
C PHE A 538 8.09 20.91 -2.30
N ILE A 539 8.69 19.96 -3.03
CA ILE A 539 8.03 19.33 -4.18
C ILE A 539 6.76 18.61 -3.71
N SER A 540 6.85 17.85 -2.63
CA SER A 540 5.70 17.14 -2.05
C SER A 540 4.62 18.14 -1.57
N LEU A 541 5.03 19.24 -0.92
CA LEU A 541 4.12 20.30 -0.48
C LEU A 541 3.41 20.98 -1.67
N LEU A 542 4.14 21.23 -2.76
CA LEU A 542 3.58 21.81 -3.99
C LEU A 542 2.57 20.86 -4.65
N LEU A 543 2.89 19.56 -4.75
CA LEU A 543 1.97 18.56 -5.30
C LEU A 543 0.72 18.43 -4.41
N MET A 544 0.89 18.43 -3.09
CA MET A 544 -0.23 18.41 -2.14
C MET A 544 -1.15 19.63 -2.32
N LEU A 545 -0.59 20.83 -2.54
CA LEU A 545 -1.35 22.04 -2.84
C LEU A 545 -2.09 21.94 -4.18
N VAL A 546 -1.38 21.65 -5.27
CA VAL A 546 -1.95 21.64 -6.63
C VAL A 546 -3.06 20.60 -6.72
N PHE A 547 -2.76 19.35 -6.36
CA PHE A 547 -3.74 18.28 -6.45
C PHE A 547 -4.83 18.41 -5.37
N GLY A 548 -4.51 18.98 -4.20
CA GLY A 548 -5.50 19.30 -3.18
C GLY A 548 -6.56 20.30 -3.66
N VAL A 549 -6.17 21.32 -4.43
CA VAL A 549 -7.10 22.26 -5.07
C VAL A 549 -7.89 21.57 -6.18
N VAL A 550 -7.24 20.76 -7.02
CA VAL A 550 -7.93 20.03 -8.11
C VAL A 550 -9.00 19.07 -7.56
N VAL A 551 -8.77 18.41 -6.41
CA VAL A 551 -9.77 17.57 -5.73
C VAL A 551 -11.07 18.35 -5.48
N ALA A 552 -10.98 19.61 -5.06
CA ALA A 552 -12.16 20.44 -4.76
C ALA A 552 -13.01 20.75 -6.01
N PHE A 553 -12.44 20.62 -7.21
CA PHE A 553 -13.10 20.85 -8.50
C PHE A 553 -13.38 19.54 -9.26
N SER A 554 -13.23 18.38 -8.61
CA SER A 554 -13.52 17.09 -9.25
C SER A 554 -15.00 17.03 -9.71
N PRO A 555 -15.26 16.73 -10.99
CA PRO A 555 -16.63 16.65 -11.52
C PRO A 555 -17.25 15.26 -11.32
N GLU A 556 -16.43 14.21 -11.31
CA GLU A 556 -16.86 12.85 -11.04
C GLU A 556 -15.95 12.11 -10.06
N TYR A 557 -16.50 11.03 -9.50
CA TYR A 557 -15.87 10.20 -8.48
C TYR A 557 -14.50 9.64 -8.92
N ILE A 558 -14.31 9.27 -10.19
CA ILE A 558 -13.04 8.70 -10.67
C ILE A 558 -11.91 9.75 -10.62
N THR A 559 -12.17 10.96 -11.12
CA THR A 559 -11.20 12.05 -11.01
C THR A 559 -10.90 12.37 -9.56
N PHE A 560 -11.92 12.41 -8.69
CA PHE A 560 -11.73 12.58 -7.25
C PHE A 560 -10.74 11.55 -6.67
N VAL A 561 -10.95 10.26 -6.94
CA VAL A 561 -10.13 9.16 -6.41
C VAL A 561 -8.68 9.22 -6.93
N ILE A 562 -8.47 9.49 -8.22
CA ILE A 562 -7.12 9.62 -8.81
C ILE A 562 -6.37 10.78 -8.15
N MET A 563 -7.03 11.93 -7.99
CA MET A 563 -6.39 13.09 -7.38
C MET A 563 -6.11 12.85 -5.88
N ARG A 564 -7.01 12.17 -5.17
CA ARG A 564 -6.80 11.74 -3.77
C ARG A 564 -5.59 10.80 -3.64
N PHE A 565 -5.39 9.87 -4.58
CA PHE A 565 -4.19 9.02 -4.59
C PHE A 565 -2.90 9.85 -4.66
N ILE A 566 -2.84 10.86 -5.53
CA ILE A 566 -1.68 11.74 -5.68
C ILE A 566 -1.45 12.61 -4.43
N VAL A 567 -2.54 13.13 -3.84
CA VAL A 567 -2.47 13.86 -2.57
C VAL A 567 -1.94 12.95 -1.45
N GLY A 568 -2.41 11.70 -1.35
CA GLY A 568 -1.91 10.72 -0.40
C GLY A 568 -0.41 10.46 -0.56
N ALA A 569 0.05 10.31 -1.80
CA ALA A 569 1.49 10.17 -2.08
C ALA A 569 2.29 11.39 -1.61
N SER A 570 1.76 12.59 -1.85
CA SER A 570 2.42 13.85 -1.48
C SER A 570 2.52 14.04 0.04
N VAL A 571 1.47 13.69 0.81
CA VAL A 571 1.46 13.77 2.28
C VAL A 571 2.59 12.94 2.90
N SER A 572 2.83 11.74 2.36
CA SER A 572 3.93 10.88 2.84
C SER A 572 5.32 11.53 2.63
N GLY A 573 5.52 12.21 1.51
CA GLY A 573 6.78 12.90 1.20
C GLY A 573 7.07 14.07 2.13
N VAL A 574 6.05 14.83 2.52
CA VAL A 574 6.16 15.91 3.52
C VAL A 574 6.53 15.34 4.90
N PHE A 575 5.73 14.38 5.40
CA PHE A 575 5.91 13.84 6.75
C PHE A 575 7.25 13.12 6.93
N LEU A 576 7.64 12.27 5.96
CA LEU A 576 8.92 11.54 6.02
C LEU A 576 10.12 12.47 5.93
N SER A 577 10.09 13.46 5.02
CA SER A 577 11.21 14.40 4.89
C SER A 577 11.37 15.25 6.16
N ALA A 578 10.27 15.67 6.77
CA ALA A 578 10.29 16.44 8.02
C ALA A 578 10.88 15.63 9.19
N PHE A 579 10.44 14.39 9.38
CA PHE A 579 10.97 13.48 10.39
C PHE A 579 12.49 13.26 10.23
N VAL A 580 12.94 13.04 8.99
CA VAL A 580 14.36 12.80 8.70
C VAL A 580 15.20 14.06 8.92
N ILE A 581 14.72 15.24 8.51
CA ILE A 581 15.43 16.51 8.77
C ILE A 581 15.63 16.73 10.28
N GLY A 582 14.61 16.46 11.10
CA GLY A 582 14.69 16.60 12.55
C GLY A 582 15.76 15.71 13.19
N THR A 583 15.78 14.44 12.81
CA THR A 583 16.70 13.44 13.38
C THR A 583 18.13 13.57 12.84
N GLU A 584 18.31 14.11 11.63
CA GLU A 584 19.62 14.35 11.03
C GLU A 584 20.27 15.65 11.54
N LEU A 585 19.47 16.64 11.97
CA LEU A 585 19.93 17.93 12.47
C LEU A 585 20.41 17.89 13.93
N THR A 586 19.92 16.93 14.72
CA THR A 586 20.15 16.86 16.17
C THR A 586 21.15 15.77 16.58
N GLY A 587 21.71 15.95 17.78
CA GLY A 587 22.62 14.98 18.41
C GLY A 587 21.90 13.71 18.89
N ARG A 588 22.65 12.65 19.17
CA ARG A 588 22.11 11.32 19.51
C ARG A 588 21.13 11.34 20.71
N GLU A 589 21.39 12.21 21.69
CA GLU A 589 20.59 12.34 22.93
C GLU A 589 19.18 12.90 22.67
N ASP A 590 19.04 13.84 21.72
CA ASP A 590 17.77 14.54 21.45
C ASP A 590 16.95 13.92 20.30
N ARG A 591 17.43 12.83 19.70
CA ARG A 591 16.76 12.19 18.54
C ARG A 591 15.39 11.63 18.87
N THR A 592 15.21 11.07 20.07
CA THR A 592 13.92 10.53 20.51
C THR A 592 12.88 11.64 20.63
N TRP A 593 13.25 12.76 21.24
CA TRP A 593 12.38 13.92 21.38
C TRP A 593 12.06 14.54 20.02
N THR A 594 13.08 14.78 19.19
CA THR A 594 12.88 15.35 17.85
C THR A 594 12.11 14.42 16.92
N GLY A 595 12.23 13.09 17.06
CA GLY A 595 11.40 12.12 16.34
C GLY A 595 9.93 12.10 16.78
N THR A 596 9.64 12.45 18.04
CA THR A 596 8.26 12.50 18.59
C THR A 596 7.52 13.78 18.18
N LEU A 597 8.23 14.91 18.02
CA LEU A 597 7.62 16.21 17.71
C LEU A 597 6.73 16.27 16.44
N PRO A 598 7.05 15.59 15.32
CA PRO A 598 6.16 15.52 14.15
C PRO A 598 4.80 14.89 14.46
N HIS A 599 4.73 13.92 15.39
CA HIS A 599 3.48 13.31 15.82
C HIS A 599 2.63 14.28 16.66
N ILE A 600 3.27 15.07 17.53
CA ILE A 600 2.58 16.15 18.26
C ILE A 600 2.05 17.20 17.28
N SER A 601 2.83 17.56 16.25
CA SER A 601 2.37 18.45 15.18
C SER A 601 1.19 17.86 14.42
N PHE A 602 1.19 16.56 14.14
CA PHE A 602 0.07 15.88 13.51
C PHE A 602 -1.19 15.94 14.38
N ALA A 603 -1.07 15.73 15.70
CA ALA A 603 -2.20 15.84 16.64
C ALA A 603 -2.78 17.26 16.70
N ILE A 604 -1.93 18.29 16.69
CA ILE A 604 -2.39 19.70 16.63
C ILE A 604 -3.15 19.95 15.33
N GLY A 605 -2.64 19.49 14.19
CA GLY A 605 -3.34 19.61 12.91
C GLY A 605 -4.65 18.81 12.87
N TYR A 606 -4.71 17.65 13.53
CA TYR A 606 -5.95 16.89 13.70
C TYR A 606 -7.01 17.73 14.44
N MET A 607 -6.66 18.35 15.56
CA MET A 607 -7.57 19.26 16.29
C MET A 607 -8.01 20.46 15.45
N LEU A 608 -7.09 21.09 14.72
CA LEU A 608 -7.41 22.20 13.82
C LEU A 608 -8.35 21.79 12.69
N TYR A 609 -8.20 20.57 12.17
CA TYR A 609 -9.10 20.03 11.15
C TYR A 609 -10.53 19.88 11.68
N ALA A 610 -10.68 19.40 12.92
CA ALA A 610 -11.99 19.31 13.57
C ALA A 610 -12.69 20.68 13.67
N LEU A 611 -11.94 21.73 14.05
CA LEU A 611 -12.46 23.10 14.14
C LEU A 611 -12.84 23.67 12.78
N MET A 612 -12.04 23.37 11.74
CA MET A 612 -12.32 23.80 10.38
C MET A 612 -13.58 23.12 9.83
N ALA A 613 -13.74 21.81 10.04
CA ALA A 613 -14.93 21.06 9.65
C ALA A 613 -16.20 21.53 10.38
N TRP A 614 -16.08 21.94 11.65
CA TRP A 614 -17.20 22.52 12.39
C TRP A 614 -17.68 23.85 11.80
N GLY A 615 -16.75 24.69 11.33
CA GLY A 615 -17.06 25.99 10.72
C GLY A 615 -17.51 25.91 9.26
N ILE A 616 -17.01 24.94 8.49
CA ILE A 616 -17.23 24.81 7.04
C ILE A 616 -18.00 23.52 6.74
N ARG A 617 -19.29 23.66 6.39
CA ARG A 617 -20.22 22.55 6.16
C ARG A 617 -20.32 22.07 4.70
N ASP A 618 -19.58 22.72 3.79
CA ASP A 618 -19.51 22.37 2.37
C ASP A 618 -18.17 21.71 2.07
N TRP A 619 -18.19 20.49 1.52
CA TRP A 619 -16.97 19.71 1.33
C TRP A 619 -15.99 20.32 0.33
N ARG A 620 -16.45 21.02 -0.72
CA ARG A 620 -15.58 21.67 -1.71
C ARG A 620 -14.85 22.85 -1.06
N GLN A 621 -15.56 23.66 -0.28
CA GLN A 621 -14.96 24.75 0.49
C GLN A 621 -14.01 24.22 1.58
N LEU A 622 -14.38 23.12 2.25
CA LEU A 622 -13.54 22.49 3.25
C LEU A 622 -12.23 21.99 2.63
N GLN A 623 -12.29 21.30 1.48
CA GLN A 623 -11.11 20.84 0.76
C GLN A 623 -10.19 22.00 0.32
N LEU A 624 -10.75 23.14 -0.10
CA LEU A 624 -9.96 24.34 -0.39
C LEU A 624 -9.32 24.90 0.88
N ALA A 625 -10.07 24.98 1.98
CA ALA A 625 -9.55 25.44 3.27
C ALA A 625 -8.43 24.54 3.82
N MET A 626 -8.44 23.25 3.48
CA MET A 626 -7.35 22.31 3.78
C MET A 626 -6.10 22.57 2.91
N ALA A 627 -6.27 22.88 1.62
CA ALA A 627 -5.16 23.00 0.66
C ALA A 627 -4.48 24.37 0.70
N LEU A 628 -5.24 25.46 0.82
CA LEU A 628 -4.74 26.84 0.71
C LEU A 628 -3.68 27.24 1.77
N PRO A 629 -3.72 26.76 3.03
CA PRO A 629 -2.66 27.04 4.00
C PRO A 629 -1.27 26.64 3.49
N ASN A 630 -1.17 25.64 2.60
CA ASN A 630 0.11 25.21 2.02
C ASN A 630 0.77 26.31 1.17
N ILE A 631 0.03 27.30 0.67
CA ILE A 631 0.60 28.44 -0.06
C ILE A 631 1.54 29.25 0.85
N ILE A 632 1.08 29.56 2.07
CA ILE A 632 1.87 30.31 3.05
C ILE A 632 3.11 29.49 3.44
N LEU A 633 2.93 28.18 3.58
CA LEU A 633 4.00 27.25 3.95
C LEU A 633 5.07 27.09 2.85
N LEU A 634 4.74 27.25 1.57
CA LEU A 634 5.73 27.26 0.48
C LEU A 634 6.72 28.43 0.62
N PHE A 635 6.28 29.58 1.16
CA PHE A 635 7.17 30.72 1.45
C PHE A 635 8.15 30.44 2.60
N ALA A 636 8.03 29.31 3.31
CA ALA A 636 9.00 28.89 4.33
C ALA A 636 10.33 28.36 3.75
N TRP A 637 10.46 28.25 2.41
CA TRP A 637 11.69 27.80 1.72
C TRP A 637 13.02 28.36 2.25
N PRO A 638 13.19 29.67 2.51
CA PRO A 638 14.48 30.21 2.96
C PRO A 638 14.80 29.85 4.42
N PHE A 639 13.80 29.51 5.23
CA PHE A 639 13.98 29.18 6.64
C PHE A 639 14.32 27.71 6.86
N VAL A 640 13.92 26.84 5.93
CA VAL A 640 14.27 25.42 5.95
C VAL A 640 15.68 25.21 5.38
N ILE A 641 16.49 24.45 6.09
CA ILE A 641 17.84 24.05 5.64
C ILE A 641 17.81 22.68 4.98
N GLU A 642 18.84 22.40 4.19
CA GLU A 642 19.13 21.04 3.76
C GLU A 642 19.83 20.28 4.90
N SER A 643 19.66 18.96 4.93
CA SER A 643 20.31 18.12 5.93
C SER A 643 21.84 18.18 5.82
N PRO A 644 22.55 18.57 6.90
CA PRO A 644 24.01 18.58 6.91
C PRO A 644 24.60 17.19 6.64
N ARG A 645 23.97 16.13 7.17
CA ARG A 645 24.43 14.74 6.97
C ARG A 645 24.30 14.30 5.52
N TRP A 646 23.21 14.70 4.85
CA TRP A 646 23.02 14.43 3.43
C TRP A 646 23.99 15.23 2.55
N LEU A 647 24.28 16.48 2.89
CA LEU A 647 25.28 17.28 2.16
C LEU A 647 26.67 16.64 2.22
N LEU A 648 27.08 16.18 3.40
CA LEU A 648 28.35 15.46 3.60
C LEU A 648 28.37 14.13 2.84
N SER A 649 27.27 13.36 2.83
CA SER A 649 27.21 12.09 2.09
C SER A 649 27.31 12.28 0.57
N ARG A 650 26.89 13.45 0.05
CA ARG A 650 27.01 13.84 -1.36
C ARG A 650 28.31 14.58 -1.70
N GLY A 651 29.24 14.72 -0.74
CA GLY A 651 30.52 15.41 -0.94
C GLY A 651 30.41 16.93 -1.09
N ARG A 652 29.32 17.53 -0.60
CA ARG A 652 29.08 18.99 -0.60
C ARG A 652 29.51 19.59 0.74
N ASP A 653 30.79 19.38 1.08
CA ASP A 653 31.34 19.71 2.40
C ASP A 653 31.29 21.21 2.73
N GLU A 654 31.52 22.06 1.73
CA GLU A 654 31.51 23.51 1.92
C GLU A 654 30.12 24.01 2.33
N GLU A 655 29.05 23.51 1.71
CA GLU A 655 27.69 23.88 2.09
C GLU A 655 27.33 23.42 3.49
N ALA A 656 27.77 22.21 3.88
CA ALA A 656 27.61 21.71 5.23
C ALA A 656 28.36 22.58 6.25
N LYS A 657 29.59 23.01 5.93
CA LYS A 657 30.39 23.94 6.75
C LYS A 657 29.70 25.28 6.93
N GLN A 658 29.14 25.86 5.88
CA GLN A 658 28.38 27.12 5.95
C GLN A 658 27.15 27.00 6.88
N ILE A 659 26.44 25.88 6.84
CA ILE A 659 25.30 25.63 7.75
C ILE A 659 25.77 25.50 9.20
N LEU A 660 26.87 24.79 9.45
CA LEU A 660 27.47 24.65 10.79
C LEU A 660 27.92 26.00 11.36
N LEU A 661 28.59 26.82 10.56
CA LEU A 661 29.03 28.17 10.96
C LEU A 661 27.84 29.09 11.25
N LYS A 662 26.78 29.01 10.44
CA LYS A 662 25.53 29.74 10.69
C LYS A 662 24.88 29.30 12.01
N ALA A 663 24.85 27.99 12.28
CA ALA A 663 24.34 27.43 13.53
C ALA A 663 25.17 27.90 14.73
N ALA A 664 26.50 27.89 14.62
CA ALA A 664 27.43 28.35 15.64
C ALA A 664 27.22 29.83 15.97
N LYS A 665 27.09 30.69 14.94
CA LYS A 665 26.82 32.13 15.10
C LYS A 665 25.51 32.41 15.83
N VAL A 666 24.44 31.67 15.51
CA VAL A 666 23.12 31.84 16.16
C VAL A 666 23.11 31.27 17.58
N ASN A 667 23.80 30.15 17.81
CA ASN A 667 23.94 29.55 19.12
C ASN A 667 24.96 30.27 20.02
N LYS A 668 25.67 31.27 19.48
CA LYS A 668 26.72 32.04 20.16
C LYS A 668 27.90 31.17 20.63
N VAL A 669 28.28 30.18 19.82
CA VAL A 669 29.43 29.31 20.08
C VAL A 669 30.43 29.41 18.93
N THR A 670 31.72 29.28 19.22
CA THR A 670 32.79 29.19 18.22
C THR A 670 33.24 27.74 18.09
N ILE A 671 33.27 27.22 16.87
CA ILE A 671 33.80 25.88 16.57
C ILE A 671 35.29 26.06 16.23
N PRO A 672 36.22 25.35 16.87
CA PRO A 672 37.62 25.37 16.47
C PRO A 672 37.79 24.92 15.02
N ASP A 673 38.60 25.62 14.22
CA ASP A 673 38.84 25.27 12.81
C ASP A 673 39.43 23.85 12.66
N GLU A 674 40.19 23.39 13.65
CA GLU A 674 40.72 22.02 13.73
C GLU A 674 39.61 20.96 13.72
N VAL A 675 38.45 21.22 14.32
CA VAL A 675 37.29 20.30 14.37
C VAL A 675 36.47 20.35 13.08
N LEU A 676 36.45 21.51 12.42
CA LEU A 676 35.86 21.67 11.08
C LEU A 676 36.72 20.99 10.00
N GLU A 677 38.01 20.85 10.25
CA GLU A 677 38.97 20.15 9.39
C GLU A 677 39.27 18.71 9.85
N GLU A 678 38.77 18.32 11.03
CA GLU A 678 38.94 16.99 11.61
C GLU A 678 38.30 15.94 10.71
N LYS A 679 39.14 15.05 10.19
CA LYS A 679 38.77 14.07 9.17
C LYS A 679 37.99 12.94 9.83
N ALA A 680 36.74 12.75 9.42
CA ALA A 680 36.01 11.55 9.79
C ALA A 680 36.68 10.32 9.15
N HIS A 681 37.21 9.40 9.96
CA HIS A 681 37.60 8.07 9.48
C HIS A 681 36.33 7.37 8.96
N LYS A 682 36.24 7.12 7.65
CA LYS A 682 35.26 6.15 7.13
C LYS A 682 35.66 4.78 7.67
N LYS A 683 34.95 4.29 8.70
CA LYS A 683 34.86 2.84 8.93
C LYS A 683 34.28 2.23 7.65
N ASP A 684 34.86 1.14 7.16
CA ASP A 684 34.30 0.37 6.04
C ASP A 684 32.93 -0.20 6.46
N VAL A 685 31.87 0.59 6.26
CA VAL A 685 30.50 0.15 6.53
C VAL A 685 30.10 -0.77 5.40
N LYS A 686 30.16 -2.07 5.67
CA LYS A 686 29.45 -3.09 4.89
C LYS A 686 28.00 -2.64 4.73
N GLN A 687 27.55 -2.25 3.53
CA GLN A 687 26.13 -1.96 3.32
C GLN A 687 25.34 -3.26 3.33
N TYR A 688 24.18 -3.28 3.97
CA TYR A 688 23.35 -4.47 4.10
C TYR A 688 21.99 -4.20 3.49
N THR A 689 21.34 -5.26 3.00
CA THR A 689 20.08 -5.15 2.25
C THR A 689 18.89 -5.62 3.06
N ALA A 690 17.68 -5.40 2.53
CA ALA A 690 16.43 -5.86 3.14
C ALA A 690 16.38 -7.37 3.38
N ILE A 691 17.09 -8.14 2.54
CA ILE A 691 17.20 -9.59 2.69
C ILE A 691 18.07 -9.97 3.90
N ASP A 692 19.01 -9.11 4.28
CA ASP A 692 19.83 -9.32 5.47
C ASP A 692 19.01 -9.19 6.78
N LEU A 693 17.82 -8.56 6.76
CA LEU A 693 16.91 -8.55 7.92
C LEU A 693 16.37 -9.94 8.27
N ILE A 694 16.15 -10.77 7.26
CA ILE A 694 15.56 -12.10 7.41
C ILE A 694 16.62 -13.20 7.35
N ARG A 695 17.89 -12.83 7.22
CA ARG A 695 19.00 -13.77 7.00
C ARG A 695 19.28 -14.64 8.21
N THR A 696 19.34 -14.05 9.40
CA THR A 696 19.58 -14.79 10.64
C THR A 696 18.26 -15.01 11.39
N PRO A 697 18.10 -16.16 12.07
CA PRO A 697 16.80 -16.57 12.61
C PRO A 697 16.28 -15.64 13.70
N HIS A 698 17.14 -15.06 14.54
CA HIS A 698 16.73 -14.15 15.60
C HIS A 698 16.33 -12.78 15.03
N LEU A 699 17.15 -12.21 14.13
CA LEU A 699 16.79 -10.95 13.44
C LEU A 699 15.52 -11.09 12.59
N ARG A 700 15.30 -12.25 11.96
CA ARG A 700 14.07 -12.56 11.22
C ARG A 700 12.86 -12.51 12.15
N LEU A 701 12.92 -13.20 13.29
CA LEU A 701 11.83 -13.22 14.26
C LEU A 701 11.53 -11.81 14.77
N MET A 702 12.57 -11.04 15.13
CA MET A 702 12.39 -9.65 15.57
C MET A 702 11.68 -8.81 14.52
N ASN A 703 12.13 -8.87 13.27
CA ASN A 703 11.56 -8.06 12.20
C ASN A 703 10.16 -8.51 11.80
N ILE A 704 9.82 -9.81 11.87
CA ILE A 704 8.44 -10.29 11.66
C ILE A 704 7.51 -9.72 12.75
N ILE A 705 7.92 -9.80 14.02
CA ILE A 705 7.13 -9.28 15.15
C ILE A 705 6.96 -7.77 15.02
N CYS A 706 8.03 -7.03 14.68
CA CYS A 706 7.96 -5.60 14.44
C CYS A 706 7.00 -5.29 13.29
N CYS A 707 7.15 -5.92 12.11
CA CYS A 707 6.28 -5.69 10.96
C CYS A 707 4.81 -5.96 11.26
N TYR A 708 4.51 -7.04 12.00
CA TYR A 708 3.15 -7.33 12.46
C TYR A 708 2.61 -6.21 13.37
N ASN A 709 3.41 -5.75 14.34
CA ASN A 709 3.01 -4.66 15.23
C ASN A 709 2.78 -3.34 14.49
N TRP A 710 3.64 -2.99 13.54
CA TRP A 710 3.44 -1.83 12.68
C TRP A 710 2.13 -1.88 11.91
N MET A 711 1.81 -3.04 11.32
CA MET A 711 0.56 -3.27 10.60
C MET A 711 -0.65 -3.10 11.52
N VAL A 712 -0.66 -3.79 12.66
CA VAL A 712 -1.78 -3.76 13.62
C VAL A 712 -1.97 -2.36 14.19
N VAL A 713 -0.90 -1.72 14.67
CA VAL A 713 -0.98 -0.39 15.27
C VAL A 713 -1.52 0.63 14.27
N SER A 714 -1.05 0.61 13.03
CA SER A 714 -1.53 1.51 11.99
C SER A 714 -2.99 1.22 11.62
N MET A 715 -3.36 -0.06 11.49
CA MET A 715 -4.73 -0.46 11.18
C MET A 715 -5.72 0.01 12.24
N VAL A 716 -5.39 -0.19 13.52
CA VAL A 716 -6.24 0.21 14.66
C VAL A 716 -6.24 1.73 14.83
N TYR A 717 -5.08 2.39 14.68
CA TYR A 717 -4.98 3.85 14.73
C TYR A 717 -5.90 4.50 13.70
N TYR A 718 -5.80 4.11 12.42
CA TYR A 718 -6.65 4.66 11.37
C TYR A 718 -8.10 4.21 11.51
N GLY A 719 -8.34 2.98 11.99
CA GLY A 719 -9.69 2.45 12.18
C GLY A 719 -10.48 3.24 13.21
N LEU A 720 -9.87 3.51 14.37
CA LEU A 720 -10.47 4.33 15.41
C LEU A 720 -10.60 5.80 14.99
N SER A 721 -9.58 6.35 14.31
CA SER A 721 -9.60 7.78 13.91
C SER A 721 -10.63 8.06 12.82
N LEU A 722 -10.76 7.17 11.83
CA LEU A 722 -11.71 7.32 10.74
C LEU A 722 -13.15 7.03 11.19
N ASN A 723 -13.32 6.14 12.17
CA ASN A 723 -14.62 5.76 12.71
C ASN A 723 -15.04 6.57 13.96
N THR A 724 -14.36 7.69 14.27
CA THR A 724 -14.71 8.51 15.45
C THR A 724 -16.12 9.11 15.35
N GLY A 725 -16.65 9.26 14.13
CA GLY A 725 -18.02 9.71 13.87
C GLY A 725 -19.12 8.72 14.31
N SER A 726 -18.81 7.44 14.50
CA SER A 726 -19.79 6.44 14.95
C SER A 726 -19.96 6.40 16.48
N LEU A 727 -19.17 7.18 17.22
CA LEU A 727 -19.30 7.25 18.68
C LEU A 727 -20.51 8.13 19.05
N ALA A 728 -21.23 7.73 20.10
CA ALA A 728 -22.35 8.51 20.62
C ALA A 728 -21.92 9.94 20.98
N GLY A 729 -22.81 10.91 20.73
CA GLY A 729 -22.59 12.33 21.02
C GLY A 729 -22.22 13.16 19.79
N ASN A 730 -21.55 14.29 20.02
CA ASN A 730 -21.20 15.23 18.96
C ASN A 730 -19.94 14.79 18.20
N ILE A 731 -20.07 14.54 16.90
CA ILE A 731 -18.97 14.05 16.05
C ILE A 731 -17.75 14.98 16.02
N TYR A 732 -17.95 16.30 15.98
CA TYR A 732 -16.85 17.27 15.94
C TYR A 732 -16.08 17.30 17.25
N LEU A 733 -16.80 17.24 18.37
CA LEU A 733 -16.20 17.18 19.70
C LEU A 733 -15.44 15.86 19.90
N ASN A 734 -16.04 14.73 19.53
CA ASN A 734 -15.39 13.42 19.63
C ASN A 734 -14.12 13.38 18.77
N PHE A 735 -14.14 13.93 17.56
CA PHE A 735 -13.00 14.01 16.67
C PHE A 735 -11.90 14.95 17.20
N PHE A 736 -12.28 16.11 17.77
CA PHE A 736 -11.35 17.02 18.45
C PHE A 736 -10.68 16.36 19.67
N ILE A 737 -11.46 15.70 20.52
CA ILE A 737 -10.96 14.95 21.69
C ILE A 737 -10.01 13.84 21.22
N SER A 738 -10.35 13.12 20.14
CA SER A 738 -9.46 12.09 19.57
C SER A 738 -8.08 12.62 19.20
N GLY A 739 -7.97 13.86 18.71
CA GLY A 739 -6.68 14.50 18.48
C GLY A 739 -6.02 14.98 19.78
N ALA A 740 -6.81 15.57 20.68
CA ALA A 740 -6.33 16.13 21.94
C ALA A 740 -5.71 15.08 22.88
N VAL A 741 -6.26 13.85 22.92
CA VAL A 741 -5.75 12.77 23.77
C VAL A 741 -4.41 12.21 23.29
N GLU A 742 -4.02 12.43 22.02
CA GLU A 742 -2.72 11.98 21.52
C GLU A 742 -1.57 12.75 22.16
N ILE A 743 -1.73 14.05 22.40
CA ILE A 743 -0.69 14.91 22.97
C ILE A 743 -0.21 14.41 24.36
N PRO A 744 -1.08 14.26 25.37
CA PRO A 744 -0.66 13.72 26.67
C PRO A 744 -0.18 12.28 26.57
N ALA A 745 -0.73 11.48 25.64
CA ALA A 745 -0.27 10.11 25.41
C ALA A 745 1.18 10.07 24.89
N TYR A 746 1.56 10.97 23.98
CA TYR A 746 2.94 11.08 23.49
C TYR A 746 3.91 11.52 24.59
N TYR A 747 3.54 12.53 25.40
CA TYR A 747 4.36 12.93 26.56
C TYR A 747 4.50 11.81 27.59
N LEU A 748 3.40 11.12 27.92
CA LEU A 748 3.41 9.99 28.82
C LEU A 748 4.27 8.85 28.28
N SER A 749 4.17 8.55 26.98
CA SER A 749 5.00 7.53 26.33
C SER A 749 6.48 7.88 26.43
N TRP A 750 6.86 9.12 26.09
CA TRP A 750 8.24 9.59 26.18
C TRP A 750 8.80 9.47 27.60
N TRP A 751 8.03 9.89 28.61
CA TRP A 751 8.44 9.80 30.01
C TRP A 751 8.56 8.35 30.52
N LEU A 752 7.58 7.49 30.19
CA LEU A 752 7.58 6.08 30.63
C LEU A 752 8.68 5.24 29.96
N LEU A 753 9.07 5.60 28.73
CA LEU A 753 10.10 4.91 27.96
C LEU A 753 11.47 4.88 28.65
N ASP A 754 11.78 5.92 29.43
CA ASP A 754 13.06 6.04 30.15
C ASP A 754 13.04 5.34 31.53
N ILE A 755 11.86 5.06 32.08
CA ILE A 755 11.70 4.43 33.41
C ILE A 755 11.47 2.93 33.30
N ILE A 756 10.49 2.51 32.50
CA ILE A 756 9.97 1.13 32.49
C ILE A 756 10.66 0.27 31.42
N GLY A 757 11.14 0.90 30.35
CA GLY A 757 11.68 0.23 29.16
C GLY A 757 10.67 0.15 28.02
N ARG A 758 11.17 -0.14 26.81
CA ARG A 758 10.46 0.07 25.54
C ARG A 758 9.48 -1.07 25.29
N ILE A 759 9.90 -2.31 25.57
CA ILE A 759 9.11 -3.54 25.35
C ILE A 759 7.88 -3.57 26.26
N LYS A 760 8.09 -3.31 27.56
CA LYS A 760 7.01 -3.32 28.55
C LYS A 760 5.99 -2.21 28.31
N CYS A 761 6.45 -1.00 27.97
CA CYS A 761 5.56 0.11 27.60
C CYS A 761 4.72 -0.22 26.37
N HIS A 762 5.34 -0.69 25.29
CA HIS A 762 4.62 -1.07 24.06
C HIS A 762 3.57 -2.15 24.33
N THR A 763 3.96 -3.21 25.07
CA THR A 763 3.06 -4.30 25.46
C THR A 763 1.86 -3.77 26.26
N GLY A 764 2.11 -2.93 27.27
CA GLY A 764 1.07 -2.34 28.11
C GLY A 764 0.07 -1.49 27.32
N PHE A 765 0.57 -0.61 26.44
CA PHE A 765 -0.29 0.24 25.61
C PHE A 765 -1.09 -0.56 24.57
N MET A 766 -0.49 -1.57 23.94
CA MET A 766 -1.18 -2.45 22.99
C MET A 766 -2.31 -3.24 23.64
N ILE A 767 -2.05 -3.83 24.82
CA ILE A 767 -3.07 -4.58 25.58
C ILE A 767 -4.16 -3.64 26.08
N LEU A 768 -3.80 -2.48 26.63
CA LEU A 768 -4.77 -1.48 27.09
C LEU A 768 -5.68 -1.02 25.94
N SER A 769 -5.11 -0.74 24.76
CA SER A 769 -5.89 -0.41 23.57
C SER A 769 -6.80 -1.56 23.15
N GLY A 770 -6.30 -2.79 23.15
CA GLY A 770 -7.08 -3.94 22.74
C GLY A 770 -8.25 -4.25 23.66
N VAL A 771 -8.03 -4.20 24.98
CA VAL A 771 -9.10 -4.36 25.99
C VAL A 771 -10.12 -3.24 25.86
N ALA A 772 -9.67 -1.99 25.72
CA ALA A 772 -10.57 -0.86 25.52
C ALA A 772 -11.43 -1.01 24.26
N CYS A 773 -10.85 -1.45 23.14
CA CYS A 773 -11.58 -1.71 21.89
C CYS A 773 -12.62 -2.84 22.05
N ILE A 774 -12.29 -3.91 22.78
CA ILE A 774 -13.25 -5.02 23.00
C ILE A 774 -14.41 -4.58 23.88
N VAL A 775 -14.14 -3.82 24.95
CA VAL A 775 -15.16 -3.49 25.96
C VAL A 775 -16.04 -2.30 25.55
N ALA A 776 -15.49 -1.28 24.87
CA ALA A 776 -16.21 -0.05 24.57
C ALA A 776 -17.54 -0.26 23.79
N PRO A 777 -17.62 -1.11 22.74
CA PRO A 777 -18.86 -1.33 22.00
C PRO A 777 -19.98 -1.95 22.83
N TYR A 778 -19.64 -2.81 23.81
CA TYR A 778 -20.64 -3.42 24.69
C TYR A 778 -21.18 -2.44 25.73
N LEU A 779 -20.51 -1.32 25.97
CA LEU A 779 -20.98 -0.24 26.84
C LEU A 779 -21.76 0.84 26.07
N ALA A 780 -21.95 0.66 24.76
CA ALA A 780 -22.73 1.56 23.91
C ALA A 780 -24.15 0.99 23.64
N PRO A 781 -25.14 1.86 23.36
CA PRO A 781 -26.43 1.42 22.85
C PRO A 781 -26.28 0.61 21.54
N PRO A 782 -27.08 -0.45 21.30
CA PRO A 782 -28.27 -0.88 22.04
C PRO A 782 -28.02 -1.85 23.21
N TYR A 783 -26.77 -2.21 23.49
CA TYR A 783 -26.45 -3.26 24.48
C TYR A 783 -26.66 -2.80 25.93
N VAL A 784 -26.44 -1.52 26.18
CA VAL A 784 -26.51 -0.90 27.51
C VAL A 784 -27.26 0.43 27.40
N ALA A 785 -27.89 0.86 28.50
CA ALA A 785 -28.71 2.08 28.55
C ALA A 785 -27.93 3.37 28.20
N ASP A 786 -28.61 4.32 27.56
CA ASP A 786 -28.04 5.54 26.95
C ASP A 786 -27.18 6.40 27.89
N HIS A 787 -27.46 6.37 29.20
CA HIS A 787 -26.70 7.13 30.21
C HIS A 787 -25.24 6.65 30.38
N LEU A 788 -24.91 5.44 29.93
CA LEU A 788 -23.55 4.88 29.96
C LEU A 788 -22.76 5.15 28.66
N ALA A 789 -23.37 5.77 27.64
CA ALA A 789 -22.69 6.14 26.41
C ALA A 789 -21.41 7.00 26.62
N PRO A 790 -21.35 7.97 27.55
CA PRO A 790 -20.12 8.73 27.83
C PRO A 790 -18.97 7.85 28.35
N LEU A 791 -19.28 6.76 29.07
CA LEU A 791 -18.28 5.81 29.55
C LEU A 791 -17.67 5.03 28.38
N SER A 792 -18.50 4.59 27.43
CA SER A 792 -18.05 3.95 26.18
C SER A 792 -17.11 4.88 25.39
N VAL A 793 -17.49 6.15 25.21
CA VAL A 793 -16.66 7.16 24.54
C VAL A 793 -15.34 7.36 25.27
N THR A 794 -15.38 7.50 26.61
CA THR A 794 -14.16 7.65 27.42
C THR A 794 -13.21 6.47 27.24
N LEU A 795 -13.74 5.25 27.26
CA LEU A 795 -12.94 4.05 27.08
C LEU A 795 -12.36 3.95 25.66
N ALA A 796 -13.13 4.31 24.63
CA ALA A 796 -12.64 4.40 23.26
C ALA A 796 -11.52 5.43 23.11
N MET A 797 -11.63 6.59 23.81
CA MET A 797 -10.59 7.61 23.83
C MET A 797 -9.32 7.16 24.57
N ILE A 798 -9.45 6.37 25.65
CA ILE A 798 -8.30 5.71 26.32
C ILE A 798 -7.64 4.73 25.35
N GLY A 799 -8.43 3.91 24.63
CA GLY A 799 -7.92 2.97 23.64
C GLY A 799 -7.19 3.67 22.49
N LYS A 800 -7.71 4.83 22.05
CA LYS A 800 -7.13 5.71 21.03
C LYS A 800 -5.85 6.39 21.51
N ALA A 801 -5.79 6.85 22.76
CA ALA A 801 -4.58 7.39 23.37
C ALA A 801 -3.49 6.30 23.45
N ALA A 802 -3.85 5.11 23.91
CA ALA A 802 -2.94 3.98 24.06
C ALA A 802 -2.37 3.50 22.71
N ILE A 803 -3.20 3.36 21.66
CA ILE A 803 -2.69 2.96 20.34
C ILE A 803 -1.76 4.01 19.73
N SER A 804 -2.02 5.29 19.99
CA SER A 804 -1.18 6.41 19.50
C SER A 804 0.19 6.38 20.18
N ALA A 805 0.23 6.16 21.50
CA ALA A 805 1.48 5.91 22.24
C ALA A 805 2.22 4.67 21.69
N GLY A 806 1.51 3.57 21.44
CA GLY A 806 2.08 2.36 20.80
C GLY A 806 2.66 2.63 19.41
N PHE A 807 2.04 3.54 18.63
CA PHE A 807 2.58 3.97 17.33
C PHE A 807 3.90 4.72 17.50
N ASN A 808 3.99 5.65 18.45
CA ASN A 808 5.25 6.34 18.70
C ASN A 808 6.37 5.37 19.15
N ILE A 809 6.04 4.41 20.02
CA ILE A 809 7.02 3.44 20.55
C ILE A 809 7.50 2.47 19.48
N VAL A 810 6.64 1.99 18.57
CA VAL A 810 7.06 1.02 17.54
C VAL A 810 8.07 1.62 16.56
N PHE A 811 7.98 2.93 16.28
CA PHE A 811 9.00 3.68 15.53
C PHE A 811 10.37 3.59 16.20
N LEU A 812 10.41 3.92 17.50
CA LEU A 812 11.63 3.91 18.29
C LEU A 812 12.20 2.49 18.45
N LEU A 813 11.35 1.53 18.80
CA LEU A 813 11.72 0.14 19.02
C LEU A 813 12.34 -0.48 17.76
N SER A 814 11.76 -0.20 16.59
CA SER A 814 12.28 -0.70 15.31
C SER A 814 13.64 -0.10 14.95
N ALA A 815 13.90 1.14 15.36
CA ALA A 815 15.19 1.77 15.19
C ALA A 815 16.22 1.21 16.17
N GLU A 816 15.85 0.89 17.41
CA GLU A 816 16.78 0.41 18.42
C GLU A 816 17.12 -1.09 18.28
N LEU A 817 16.15 -1.93 17.90
CA LEU A 817 16.35 -3.38 17.71
C LEU A 817 17.21 -3.70 16.50
N ASN A 818 17.09 -2.90 15.43
CA ASN A 818 17.82 -3.17 14.21
C ASN A 818 19.26 -2.64 14.27
N PRO A 819 20.26 -3.47 13.91
CA PRO A 819 21.65 -3.05 13.81
C PRO A 819 21.81 -1.81 12.95
N THR A 820 22.72 -0.93 13.33
CA THR A 820 22.96 0.37 12.68
C THR A 820 23.07 0.26 11.16
N ALA A 821 23.64 -0.85 10.68
CA ALA A 821 23.88 -1.08 9.26
C ALA A 821 22.65 -1.57 8.46
N ILE A 822 21.58 -2.08 9.10
CA ILE A 822 20.28 -2.43 8.48
C ILE A 822 19.09 -1.66 9.07
N ARG A 823 19.34 -0.73 10.00
CA ARG A 823 18.32 -0.02 10.77
C ARG A 823 17.26 0.66 9.93
N ASN A 824 17.69 1.46 8.97
CA ASN A 824 16.78 2.19 8.10
C ASN A 824 15.91 1.25 7.26
N VAL A 825 16.47 0.09 6.88
CA VAL A 825 15.75 -0.91 6.10
C VAL A 825 14.70 -1.62 6.95
N GLY A 826 14.98 -1.90 8.22
CA GLY A 826 14.00 -2.48 9.15
C GLY A 826 12.88 -1.52 9.55
N VAL A 827 13.20 -0.26 9.83
CA VAL A 827 12.18 0.77 10.05
C VAL A 827 11.35 0.98 8.78
N GLY A 828 11.98 0.98 7.60
CA GLY A 828 11.30 1.08 6.31
C GLY A 828 10.34 -0.08 6.04
N ALA A 829 10.78 -1.33 6.28
CA ALA A 829 9.94 -2.52 6.16
C ALA A 829 8.73 -2.45 7.10
N GLY A 830 8.96 -2.12 8.37
CA GLY A 830 7.88 -1.89 9.34
C GLY A 830 6.89 -0.83 8.85
N SER A 831 7.38 0.31 8.37
CA SER A 831 6.54 1.38 7.82
C SER A 831 5.68 0.92 6.63
N MET A 832 6.22 0.10 5.72
CA MET A 832 5.45 -0.48 4.60
C MET A 832 4.29 -1.34 5.11
N PHE A 833 4.54 -2.21 6.08
CA PHE A 833 3.49 -3.03 6.70
C PHE A 833 2.47 -2.18 7.47
N ALA A 834 2.89 -1.06 8.08
CA ALA A 834 1.99 -0.08 8.66
C ALA A 834 1.00 0.46 7.63
N ARG A 835 1.48 0.83 6.44
CA ARG A 835 0.62 1.32 5.35
C ARG A 835 -0.33 0.24 4.83
N LEU A 836 0.11 -1.01 4.75
CA LEU A 836 -0.79 -2.14 4.44
C LEU A 836 -1.93 -2.23 5.47
N GLY A 837 -1.62 -2.12 6.76
CA GLY A 837 -2.63 -2.04 7.82
C GLY A 837 -3.59 -0.85 7.64
N GLY A 838 -3.07 0.31 7.22
CA GLY A 838 -3.88 1.49 6.89
C GLY A 838 -4.83 1.28 5.70
N VAL A 839 -4.41 0.55 4.67
CA VAL A 839 -5.24 0.18 3.50
C VAL A 839 -6.35 -0.82 3.90
N ILE A 840 -6.05 -1.75 4.80
CA ILE A 840 -7.02 -2.77 5.26
C ILE A 840 -8.06 -2.17 6.23
N SER A 841 -7.68 -1.14 6.98
CA SER A 841 -8.49 -0.58 8.06
C SER A 841 -9.94 -0.17 7.66
N PRO A 842 -10.20 0.59 6.58
CA PRO A 842 -11.56 0.95 6.19
C PRO A 842 -12.45 -0.26 5.85
N PHE A 843 -11.87 -1.33 5.32
CA PHE A 843 -12.61 -2.58 5.05
C PHE A 843 -12.94 -3.35 6.32
N VAL A 844 -12.07 -3.29 7.34
CA VAL A 844 -12.41 -3.83 8.67
C VAL A 844 -13.58 -3.05 9.26
N VAL A 845 -13.58 -1.71 9.17
CA VAL A 845 -14.70 -0.88 9.64
C VAL A 845 -16.02 -1.25 8.96
N LEU A 846 -16.00 -1.56 7.65
CA LEU A 846 -17.18 -1.98 6.88
C LEU A 846 -17.87 -3.24 7.44
N THR A 847 -17.17 -4.06 8.22
CA THR A 847 -17.76 -5.22 8.89
C THR A 847 -18.80 -4.84 9.96
N ASN A 848 -18.89 -3.56 10.34
CA ASN A 848 -19.97 -3.02 11.18
C ASN A 848 -21.37 -3.27 10.58
N LYS A 849 -21.50 -3.35 9.25
CA LYS A 849 -22.76 -3.67 8.55
C LYS A 849 -23.26 -5.10 8.82
N LEU A 850 -22.36 -6.01 9.18
CA LEU A 850 -22.69 -7.38 9.55
C LEU A 850 -23.02 -7.48 11.04
N TRP A 851 -22.15 -6.91 11.88
CA TRP A 851 -22.32 -6.88 13.33
C TRP A 851 -21.56 -5.70 13.94
N LEU A 852 -22.27 -4.82 14.65
CA LEU A 852 -21.75 -3.54 15.15
C LEU A 852 -20.42 -3.66 15.97
N PRO A 853 -20.26 -4.63 16.91
CA PRO A 853 -19.01 -4.79 17.67
C PRO A 853 -17.85 -5.45 16.89
N LEU A 854 -18.12 -6.10 15.74
CA LEU A 854 -17.14 -6.90 15.00
C LEU A 854 -15.84 -6.18 14.64
N PRO A 855 -15.84 -4.96 14.06
CA PRO A 855 -14.59 -4.26 13.72
C PRO A 855 -13.71 -4.02 14.95
N PHE A 856 -14.33 -3.68 16.08
CA PHE A 856 -13.63 -3.41 17.34
C PHE A 856 -13.07 -4.67 17.98
N LEU A 857 -13.75 -5.82 17.84
CA LEU A 857 -13.22 -7.12 18.26
C LEU A 857 -12.00 -7.53 17.41
N ILE A 858 -12.04 -7.30 16.10
CA ILE A 858 -10.90 -7.54 15.21
C ILE A 858 -9.73 -6.65 15.62
N PHE A 859 -9.96 -5.35 15.80
CA PHE A 859 -8.94 -4.41 16.25
C PHE A 859 -8.37 -4.78 17.62
N GLY A 860 -9.24 -5.15 18.56
CA GLY A 860 -8.83 -5.46 19.92
C GLY A 860 -8.07 -6.78 20.04
N GLY A 861 -8.55 -7.84 19.40
CA GLY A 861 -7.90 -9.15 19.38
C GLY A 861 -6.51 -9.09 18.74
N LEU A 862 -6.38 -8.43 17.59
CA LEU A 862 -5.09 -8.28 16.91
C LEU A 862 -4.11 -7.43 17.72
N SER A 863 -4.59 -6.40 18.42
CA SER A 863 -3.77 -5.56 19.32
C SER A 863 -3.24 -6.36 20.51
N ILE A 864 -4.06 -7.20 21.15
CA ILE A 864 -3.62 -8.05 22.26
C ILE A 864 -2.55 -9.04 21.79
N ILE A 865 -2.78 -9.72 20.66
CA ILE A 865 -1.79 -10.63 20.06
C ILE A 865 -0.50 -9.87 19.73
N GLY A 866 -0.60 -8.65 19.21
CA GLY A 866 0.53 -7.76 18.93
C GLY A 866 1.33 -7.43 20.19
N GLY A 867 0.67 -6.98 21.25
CA GLY A 867 1.29 -6.68 22.53
C GLY A 867 2.01 -7.90 23.12
N VAL A 868 1.36 -9.05 23.17
CA VAL A 868 1.96 -10.29 23.72
C VAL A 868 3.17 -10.75 22.91
N SER A 869 3.12 -10.63 21.57
CA SER A 869 4.23 -11.03 20.70
C SER A 869 5.52 -10.24 20.96
N VAL A 870 5.41 -8.99 21.40
CA VAL A 870 6.57 -8.09 21.65
C VAL A 870 7.36 -8.48 22.90
N VAL A 871 6.77 -9.23 23.83
CA VAL A 871 7.47 -9.75 25.03
C VAL A 871 8.64 -10.67 24.67
N ILE A 872 8.61 -11.28 23.48
CA ILE A 872 9.70 -12.14 22.97
C ILE A 872 10.94 -11.31 22.60
N LEU A 873 10.77 -10.02 22.33
CA LEU A 873 11.85 -9.14 21.90
C LEU A 873 12.73 -8.72 23.09
N PRO A 874 14.05 -8.52 22.87
CA PRO A 874 14.93 -8.08 23.93
C PRO A 874 14.69 -6.60 24.30
N GLU A 875 14.86 -6.29 25.58
CA GLU A 875 14.74 -4.92 26.07
C GLU A 875 15.88 -4.04 25.55
N THR A 876 15.55 -2.81 25.12
CA THR A 876 16.50 -1.87 24.52
C THR A 876 16.94 -0.76 25.49
N LEU A 877 16.28 -0.63 26.65
CA LEU A 877 16.62 0.38 27.65
C LEU A 877 18.07 0.24 28.15
N GLY A 878 18.87 1.29 27.96
CA GLY A 878 20.27 1.34 28.39
C GLY A 878 21.20 0.36 27.68
N ALA A 879 20.73 -0.34 26.65
CA ALA A 879 21.53 -1.29 25.89
C ALA A 879 22.40 -0.59 24.83
N GLU A 880 23.62 -1.07 24.64
CA GLU A 880 24.45 -0.62 23.52
C GLU A 880 23.83 -1.06 22.19
N LEU A 881 23.61 -0.10 21.30
CA LEU A 881 22.97 -0.34 20.02
C LEU A 881 23.87 -1.25 19.15
N PRO A 882 23.34 -2.33 18.55
CA PRO A 882 24.14 -3.21 17.73
C PRO A 882 24.68 -2.46 16.50
N GLU A 883 25.99 -2.50 16.27
CA GLU A 883 26.62 -1.91 15.08
C GLU A 883 26.63 -2.92 13.93
N THR A 884 26.82 -4.21 14.25
CA THR A 884 26.97 -5.30 13.27
C THR A 884 25.80 -6.29 13.29
N LEU A 885 25.64 -7.08 12.22
CA LEU A 885 24.62 -8.14 12.15
C LEU A 885 24.84 -9.26 13.18
N GLU A 886 26.10 -9.59 13.48
CA GLU A 886 26.42 -10.61 14.49
C GLU A 886 26.08 -10.13 15.90
N GLU A 887 26.28 -8.84 16.19
CA GLU A 887 25.81 -8.21 17.43
C GLU A 887 24.28 -8.18 17.48
N GLY A 888 23.61 -7.88 16.37
CA GLY A 888 22.15 -7.94 16.26
C GLY A 888 21.57 -9.33 16.51
N GLU A 889 22.17 -10.37 15.95
CA GLU A 889 21.76 -11.76 16.16
C GLU A 889 21.97 -12.21 17.62
N ASN A 890 22.98 -11.66 18.29
CA ASN A 890 23.27 -11.93 19.69
C ASN A 890 22.62 -10.93 20.66
N PHE A 891 21.88 -9.94 20.14
CA PHE A 891 21.29 -8.88 20.93
C PHE A 891 20.27 -9.47 21.91
N GLY A 892 20.45 -9.22 23.21
CA GLY A 892 19.61 -9.80 24.27
C GLY A 892 19.85 -11.28 24.61
N LYS A 893 20.75 -12.00 23.92
CA LYS A 893 21.19 -13.35 24.34
C LYS A 893 22.24 -13.21 25.46
N LYS A 894 22.04 -13.85 26.62
CA LYS A 894 23.04 -13.86 27.71
C LYS A 894 24.36 -14.47 27.18
N LYS A 895 25.43 -13.68 27.07
CA LYS A 895 26.78 -14.20 26.74
C LYS A 895 27.21 -15.17 27.84
N LYS A 896 27.44 -16.45 27.51
CA LYS A 896 28.30 -17.31 28.32
C LYS A 896 29.72 -16.74 28.20
N LYS A 897 30.26 -16.14 29.26
CA LYS A 897 31.67 -15.75 29.33
C LYS A 897 32.51 -17.01 29.09
N LYS A 898 33.12 -17.14 27.91
CA LYS A 898 34.27 -18.02 27.74
C LYS A 898 35.46 -17.27 28.31
N VAL A 899 35.89 -17.65 29.50
CA VAL A 899 37.19 -17.22 30.04
C VAL A 899 38.24 -17.88 29.14
N TYR A 900 38.99 -17.09 28.39
CA TYR A 900 40.14 -17.59 27.65
C TYR A 900 41.33 -17.70 28.62
N LEU A 901 42.05 -18.82 28.60
CA LEU A 901 43.24 -19.04 29.45
C LEU A 901 44.33 -17.95 29.27
N SER A 902 44.32 -17.23 28.13
CA SER A 902 45.24 -16.11 27.88
C SER A 902 45.05 -14.90 28.79
N ASP A 903 43.87 -14.74 29.38
CA ASP A 903 43.58 -13.64 30.32
C ASP A 903 44.08 -13.97 31.75
N ILE A 904 44.33 -15.25 32.04
CA ILE A 904 44.94 -15.70 33.30
C ILE A 904 46.47 -15.51 33.25
N GLU A 905 47.10 -15.72 32.10
CA GLU A 905 48.56 -15.54 31.95
C GLU A 905 48.99 -14.06 31.97
N LYS A 906 48.14 -13.13 31.49
CA LYS A 906 48.43 -11.69 31.59
C LYS A 906 48.24 -11.14 33.00
N ASN A 907 47.26 -11.64 33.75
CA ASN A 907 46.99 -11.21 35.12
C ASN A 907 47.84 -11.96 36.18
N GLY A 908 48.51 -13.04 35.79
CA GLY A 908 49.39 -13.82 36.67
C GLY A 908 50.76 -13.18 36.95
N LYS A 909 51.08 -12.01 36.37
CA LYS A 909 52.33 -11.29 36.63
C LYS A 909 52.23 -10.09 37.57
N ASP A 910 51.02 -9.59 37.87
CA ASP A 910 50.87 -8.34 38.62
C ASP A 910 50.28 -8.46 40.03
N ASN A 911 49.97 -9.65 40.54
CA ASN A 911 49.50 -9.80 41.92
C ASN A 911 50.23 -10.95 42.66
N GLN A 912 51.48 -10.70 43.06
CA GLN A 912 51.87 -11.13 44.40
C GLN A 912 51.21 -10.16 45.38
N VAL A 913 50.35 -10.68 46.26
CA VAL A 913 50.09 -10.27 47.65
C VAL A 913 48.63 -10.58 48.03
N PHE A 914 48.51 -11.47 49.04
CA PHE A 914 47.36 -11.93 49.84
C PHE A 914 46.38 -12.99 49.27
N ALA A 915 46.62 -14.22 49.75
CA ALA A 915 45.67 -15.31 49.99
C ALA A 915 44.52 -14.86 50.94
N ALA A 916 43.37 -15.52 51.13
CA ALA A 916 42.96 -16.91 50.96
C ALA A 916 41.41 -16.99 51.00
N GLY A 917 40.83 -18.11 50.52
CA GLY A 917 39.60 -18.68 51.11
C GLY A 917 38.37 -18.80 50.21
N ASP A 918 38.33 -19.86 49.40
CA ASP A 918 37.10 -20.43 48.83
C ASP A 918 36.20 -21.03 49.92
N MET A 919 34.88 -20.92 49.77
CA MET A 919 33.96 -22.05 49.97
C MET A 919 32.57 -21.77 49.38
N ALA A 920 32.23 -22.51 48.32
CA ALA A 920 30.85 -22.88 47.96
C ALA A 920 30.40 -24.01 48.93
N GLU A 921 29.13 -24.28 49.28
CA GLU A 921 27.94 -24.65 48.51
C GLU A 921 26.77 -24.86 49.51
N GLY A 922 25.53 -24.99 49.02
CA GLY A 922 24.53 -25.87 49.66
C GLY A 922 23.24 -25.24 50.24
N LYS A 923 22.13 -25.43 49.52
CA LYS A 923 20.74 -25.32 50.04
C LYS A 923 20.40 -26.53 50.93
N VAL A 924 19.52 -26.36 51.93
CA VAL A 924 18.28 -27.15 52.18
C VAL A 924 17.62 -26.73 53.52
N ASP A 925 16.30 -26.83 53.51
CA ASP A 925 15.24 -26.38 54.43
C ASP A 925 15.20 -27.01 55.86
N PRO A 926 14.32 -26.48 56.75
CA PRO A 926 14.37 -26.64 58.21
C PRO A 926 13.62 -27.88 58.72
N TYR A 927 13.82 -28.15 60.02
CA TYR A 927 13.18 -29.12 60.94
C TYR A 927 14.14 -30.21 61.44
N GLY A 928 14.60 -30.03 62.68
CA GLY A 928 15.41 -31.02 63.41
C GLY A 928 16.04 -30.46 64.69
N THR A 929 15.21 -30.14 65.67
CA THR A 929 15.57 -29.75 67.05
C THR A 929 16.08 -30.92 67.91
N THR A 930 16.67 -30.55 69.05
CA THR A 930 17.05 -31.31 70.29
C THR A 930 18.55 -31.67 70.39
N ASN A 931 19.31 -31.42 71.46
CA ASN A 931 19.11 -30.92 72.84
C ASN A 931 20.47 -30.50 73.47
N GLY A 932 20.43 -29.70 74.56
CA GLY A 932 21.48 -29.56 75.60
C GLY A 932 22.16 -28.18 75.66
N GLU A 933 21.77 -27.26 76.56
CA GLU A 933 22.37 -27.02 77.90
C GLU A 933 23.88 -26.69 77.82
N THR A 934 24.44 -25.53 78.25
CA THR A 934 24.24 -24.69 79.46
C THR A 934 24.83 -23.27 79.28
N THR A 935 24.34 -22.34 80.11
CA THR A 935 24.74 -20.94 80.45
C THR A 935 26.14 -20.80 81.09
N PRO A 936 26.60 -19.63 81.62
CA PRO A 936 26.19 -18.20 81.54
C PRO A 936 27.36 -17.29 81.06
N LEU A 937 27.22 -15.99 80.73
CA LEU A 937 26.71 -14.82 81.48
C LEU A 937 26.43 -13.69 80.47
#